data_AF-A0A168J833-F1
#
_entry.id   AF-A0A168J833-F1
#
_cell.length_a   1.000
_cell.length_b   1.000
_cell.length_c   1.000
_cell.angle_alpha   90.00
_cell.angle_beta   90.00
_cell.angle_gamma   90.00
#
_symmetry.space_group_name_H-M   'P 1'
#
loop_
_entity.id
_entity.type
_entity.pdbx_description
1 polymer ?
#
loop_
_entity_poly.entity_id
_entity_poly.type
_entity_poly.pdbx_seq_one_letter_code
_entity_poly.pdbx_strand_id
1 'polypeptide(L)'
;MIACEISRYHYSLEDSSPLASSPLQQQNEEGDADEGFASSSSVEEDQIYEVIRRKRSSHQIPANNSNHSSNNTVLMDPIEKSRKLLHEKIKMAPLESILWIISFVWVFYQLFRTGAFDNQVIAGWMASILLGILWVRFSSKQKSKNEDSATSSDEQLDVHDAHQQQGKKSDGDVFQRSSSSSLPTTTAKRVNEFPESINRIFGASKTSFRANADDGLLCGVLLLPMVAATKLVDATSKNADRFQIAYLQVRMELVLFMSVILLLLVLTNDYSHPVKRVIRKRGLFVSSICVSALCTTLLTRFTPLAPMLTETPITMTVLSVTMFQWFLYICVVTLKKCFTLGEMCVISQAAAVVVYGASEYICSAYYPDTTPIYLHYSDISTNMVLIHALVVGMIFIGVVTYPLLRYSRRLAQRPYWRSLPSHNQSIFQNKKMLVAIAFYILTATIVLFVIAPICKSVTGENPFMWTLDFLYMSPSRMFLCLYWSLTVITTVVIWVLVLDFVPQSPNNGDLYSNNAEGKALTSALNKKRKLFHALAVIMFVPGVLFEKSFLQLAFGVALSGFIYLEYLRYFAVWPWGKSLHVFLTEFIDNRDLGPVILSHIYLLLGCASPVWLGSSNVLASLSGVLSLGFGDAAASIIGKRFGRYRWPGTKKTVEGTAAFIIAVFFSSWLIVYSSALIGIDGASRYVASAGRVLGHTM
;
A
#
# COMPACT_ATOMS: atom_id res chain seq x y z
N MET A 1 8.62 -18.29 25.01
CA MET A 1 7.94 -19.35 25.78
C MET A 1 6.56 -18.87 26.25
N ILE A 2 5.69 -18.44 25.32
CA ILE A 2 4.33 -17.93 25.58
C ILE A 2 3.42 -18.38 24.41
N ALA A 3 3.31 -19.69 24.20
CA ALA A 3 2.66 -20.24 23.00
C ALA A 3 2.05 -21.66 23.16
N CYS A 4 1.95 -22.21 24.37
CA CYS A 4 1.58 -23.62 24.55
C CYS A 4 0.59 -23.94 25.68
N GLU A 5 -0.06 -22.93 26.29
CA GLU A 5 -0.78 -23.14 27.57
C GLU A 5 -2.18 -22.50 27.61
N ILE A 6 -2.96 -22.69 26.54
CA ILE A 6 -4.43 -22.50 26.53
C ILE A 6 -5.08 -23.68 25.79
N SER A 7 -4.74 -24.92 26.18
CA SER A 7 -5.42 -26.14 25.70
C SER A 7 -5.33 -27.29 26.72
N ARG A 8 -5.86 -27.03 27.92
CA ARG A 8 -6.28 -28.06 28.88
C ARG A 8 -7.07 -27.39 30.00
N TYR A 9 -8.39 -27.57 30.03
CA TYR A 9 -9.24 -27.64 31.22
C TYR A 9 -10.70 -27.76 30.78
N HIS A 10 -11.21 -29.00 30.75
CA HIS A 10 -12.55 -29.42 31.19
C HIS A 10 -12.85 -30.83 30.64
N TYR A 11 -12.93 -31.82 31.54
CA TYR A 11 -14.05 -32.76 31.64
C TYR A 11 -13.92 -33.67 32.89
N SER A 12 -15.05 -34.29 33.28
CA SER A 12 -15.23 -35.30 34.34
C SER A 12 -15.19 -34.79 35.79
N LEU A 13 -16.08 -35.19 36.72
CA LEU A 13 -17.31 -36.03 36.75
C LEU A 13 -18.25 -35.38 37.83
N GLU A 14 -19.49 -35.78 38.15
CA GLU A 14 -20.13 -37.11 38.24
C GLU A 14 -21.69 -37.01 38.29
N ASP A 15 -22.39 -38.14 38.44
CA ASP A 15 -23.79 -38.38 38.06
C ASP A 15 -24.92 -37.86 38.97
N SER A 16 -26.09 -37.63 38.35
CA SER A 16 -27.35 -38.31 38.74
C SER A 16 -28.51 -38.07 37.74
N SER A 17 -29.27 -39.13 37.46
CA SER A 17 -30.52 -39.18 36.67
C SER A 17 -31.55 -40.00 37.49
N PRO A 18 -32.86 -40.16 37.14
CA PRO A 18 -33.45 -40.14 35.78
C PRO A 18 -34.88 -39.57 35.61
N LEU A 19 -35.34 -39.54 34.33
CA LEU A 19 -36.67 -39.97 33.80
C LEU A 19 -37.36 -39.01 32.79
N ALA A 20 -37.62 -39.56 31.59
CA ALA A 20 -38.70 -39.26 30.62
C ALA A 20 -38.80 -37.85 29.98
N SER A 21 -39.23 -37.67 28.72
CA SER A 21 -39.39 -38.60 27.59
C SER A 21 -39.62 -37.87 26.26
N SER A 22 -39.11 -38.49 25.19
CA SER A 22 -39.59 -38.56 23.78
C SER A 22 -38.77 -37.83 22.69
N PRO A 23 -38.67 -38.40 21.46
CA PRO A 23 -37.60 -38.07 20.52
C PRO A 23 -38.05 -37.30 19.27
N LEU A 24 -37.21 -36.40 18.75
CA LEU A 24 -37.26 -35.97 17.35
C LEU A 24 -35.86 -35.82 16.72
N GLN A 25 -35.71 -36.55 15.61
CA GLN A 25 -34.66 -36.60 14.60
C GLN A 25 -33.36 -35.79 14.75
N GLN A 26 -32.28 -36.57 14.77
CA GLN A 26 -30.89 -36.21 14.58
C GLN A 26 -30.59 -35.96 13.09
N GLN A 27 -30.07 -34.77 12.74
CA GLN A 27 -29.35 -34.54 11.49
C GLN A 27 -27.89 -34.21 11.85
N ASN A 28 -26.95 -34.89 11.19
CA ASN A 28 -25.52 -34.75 11.47
C ASN A 28 -24.99 -33.44 10.86
N GLU A 29 -24.50 -32.53 11.70
CA GLU A 29 -23.51 -31.53 11.30
C GLU A 29 -22.18 -31.87 11.97
N GLU A 30 -21.37 -32.67 11.28
CA GLU A 30 -20.03 -33.05 11.73
C GLU A 30 -18.97 -32.20 10.99
N GLY A 31 -18.29 -31.32 11.73
CA GLY A 31 -16.95 -30.87 11.38
C GLY A 31 -16.76 -29.75 10.35
N ASP A 32 -17.16 -28.51 10.68
CA ASP A 32 -16.46 -27.32 10.14
C ASP A 32 -16.15 -26.29 11.25
N ALA A 33 -15.16 -26.63 12.08
CA ALA A 33 -14.62 -25.75 13.11
C ALA A 33 -13.33 -25.06 12.63
N ASP A 34 -13.19 -23.77 12.95
CA ASP A 34 -12.03 -22.88 12.71
C ASP A 34 -12.01 -22.00 11.42
N GLU A 35 -13.18 -21.52 10.98
CA GLU A 35 -13.33 -20.31 10.13
C GLU A 35 -13.27 -19.00 10.98
N GLY A 36 -12.24 -18.88 11.83
CA GLY A 36 -12.05 -17.76 12.77
C GLY A 36 -11.75 -16.37 12.17
N PHE A 37 -12.17 -16.09 10.93
CA PHE A 37 -12.07 -14.77 10.27
C PHE A 37 -13.19 -14.44 9.26
N ALA A 38 -14.31 -15.18 9.24
CA ALA A 38 -15.43 -14.97 8.31
C ALA A 38 -16.58 -14.15 8.91
N SER A 39 -16.35 -12.85 9.16
CA SER A 39 -17.44 -11.84 9.26
C SER A 39 -16.88 -10.42 9.12
N SER A 40 -16.08 -10.18 8.09
CA SER A 40 -15.77 -8.82 7.61
C SER A 40 -16.84 -8.29 6.65
N SER A 41 -17.76 -9.17 6.23
CA SER A 41 -18.69 -8.99 5.10
C SER A 41 -19.38 -7.64 5.11
N SER A 42 -20.19 -7.28 6.10
CA SER A 42 -21.07 -6.11 5.99
C SER A 42 -20.39 -4.80 5.58
N VAL A 43 -19.26 -4.41 6.19
CA VAL A 43 -18.59 -3.15 5.83
C VAL A 43 -17.75 -3.27 4.55
N GLU A 44 -17.14 -4.43 4.30
CA GLU A 44 -16.45 -4.66 3.03
C GLU A 44 -17.45 -4.71 1.86
N GLU A 45 -18.63 -5.30 2.07
CA GLU A 45 -19.77 -5.34 1.16
C GLU A 45 -20.37 -3.95 0.99
N ASP A 46 -20.56 -3.14 2.04
CA ASP A 46 -21.05 -1.76 1.92
C ASP A 46 -20.08 -0.90 1.10
N GLN A 47 -18.77 -0.98 1.38
CA GLN A 47 -17.73 -0.26 0.62
C GLN A 47 -17.67 -0.74 -0.84
N ILE A 48 -17.70 -2.06 -1.07
CA ILE A 48 -17.70 -2.66 -2.41
C ILE A 48 -19.01 -2.34 -3.15
N TYR A 49 -20.15 -2.37 -2.49
CA TYR A 49 -21.47 -2.07 -3.04
C TYR A 49 -21.54 -0.61 -3.45
N GLU A 50 -21.06 0.32 -2.62
CA GLU A 50 -21.03 1.73 -2.96
C GLU A 50 -20.11 1.98 -4.17
N VAL A 51 -18.89 1.42 -4.21
CA VAL A 51 -18.04 1.54 -5.41
C VAL A 51 -18.64 0.83 -6.62
N ILE A 52 -19.31 -0.31 -6.46
CA ILE A 52 -20.00 -1.02 -7.55
C ILE A 52 -21.23 -0.25 -8.04
N ARG A 53 -22.00 0.41 -7.17
CA ARG A 53 -23.12 1.30 -7.51
C ARG A 53 -22.62 2.44 -8.38
N ARG A 54 -21.56 3.12 -7.92
CA ARG A 54 -20.86 4.18 -8.68
C ARG A 54 -20.29 3.67 -10.00
N LYS A 55 -19.76 2.45 -10.05
CA LYS A 55 -19.23 1.84 -11.29
C LYS A 55 -20.33 1.39 -12.26
N ARG A 56 -21.44 0.83 -11.77
CA ARG A 56 -22.59 0.37 -12.57
C ARG A 56 -23.28 1.52 -13.29
N SER A 57 -23.45 2.68 -12.65
CA SER A 57 -23.95 3.89 -13.33
C SER A 57 -23.04 4.26 -14.52
N SER A 58 -21.72 4.23 -14.33
CA SER A 58 -20.73 4.66 -15.33
C SER A 58 -20.49 3.73 -16.53
N HIS A 59 -21.02 2.50 -16.54
CA HIS A 59 -20.62 1.43 -17.49
C HIS A 59 -21.79 0.71 -18.17
N GLN A 60 -23.02 1.25 -18.15
CA GLN A 60 -24.07 0.74 -19.02
C GLN A 60 -23.83 1.19 -20.47
N ILE A 61 -23.21 0.32 -21.26
CA ILE A 61 -23.15 0.46 -22.71
C ILE A 61 -24.60 0.54 -23.24
N PRO A 62 -24.98 1.58 -24.01
CA PRO A 62 -26.31 1.61 -24.61
C PRO A 62 -26.44 0.44 -25.59
N ALA A 63 -27.47 -0.38 -25.41
CA ALA A 63 -27.88 -1.35 -26.42
C ALA A 63 -28.42 -0.57 -27.62
N ASN A 64 -27.56 -0.34 -28.61
CA ASN A 64 -27.88 0.51 -29.75
C ASN A 64 -28.76 -0.26 -30.73
N ASN A 65 -30.09 -0.12 -30.57
CA ASN A 65 -31.05 -0.56 -31.58
C ASN A 65 -30.88 0.31 -32.83
N SER A 66 -30.04 -0.14 -33.77
CA SER A 66 -29.96 0.41 -35.12
C SER A 66 -30.10 -0.73 -36.13
N ASN A 67 -31.35 -1.02 -36.52
CA ASN A 67 -31.62 -1.80 -37.71
C ASN A 67 -31.08 -1.05 -38.93
N HIS A 68 -29.93 -1.47 -39.47
CA HIS A 68 -29.66 -1.30 -40.88
C HIS A 68 -28.85 -2.46 -41.45
N SER A 69 -29.40 -2.99 -42.54
CA SER A 69 -28.86 -4.05 -43.37
C SER A 69 -27.66 -3.61 -44.19
N SER A 70 -26.57 -4.38 -44.17
CA SER A 70 -25.78 -4.70 -45.36
C SER A 70 -24.71 -5.74 -45.04
N ASN A 71 -24.74 -6.87 -45.75
CA ASN A 71 -23.59 -7.78 -45.81
C ASN A 71 -22.39 -7.06 -46.42
N ASN A 72 -21.21 -7.21 -45.82
CA ASN A 72 -19.93 -7.14 -46.54
C ASN A 72 -18.80 -7.75 -45.69
N THR A 73 -18.37 -8.96 -46.06
CA THR A 73 -17.14 -9.58 -45.57
C THR A 73 -15.93 -8.89 -46.18
N VAL A 74 -15.40 -7.86 -45.52
CA VAL A 74 -14.13 -7.24 -45.91
C VAL A 74 -12.97 -8.14 -45.46
N LEU A 75 -12.24 -8.68 -46.44
CA LEU A 75 -11.00 -9.41 -46.22
C LEU A 75 -9.97 -8.46 -45.58
N MET A 76 -9.56 -8.69 -44.33
CA MET A 76 -8.49 -7.86 -43.72
C MET A 76 -7.14 -8.18 -44.36
N ASP A 77 -6.46 -7.13 -44.81
CA ASP A 77 -5.17 -7.19 -45.49
C ASP A 77 -4.09 -7.84 -44.59
N PRO A 78 -3.25 -8.79 -45.08
CA PRO A 78 -2.27 -9.49 -44.25
C PRO A 78 -1.27 -8.54 -43.56
N ILE A 79 -0.98 -7.40 -44.19
CA ILE A 79 -0.13 -6.35 -43.64
C ILE A 79 -0.78 -5.72 -42.41
N GLU A 80 -2.10 -5.49 -42.39
CA GLU A 80 -2.78 -4.94 -41.22
C GLU A 80 -2.97 -5.98 -40.12
N LYS A 81 -3.19 -7.26 -40.46
CA LYS A 81 -3.14 -8.37 -39.50
C LYS A 81 -1.75 -8.47 -38.83
N SER A 82 -0.68 -8.36 -39.61
CA SER A 82 0.69 -8.36 -39.10
C SER A 82 0.98 -7.10 -38.27
N ARG A 83 0.50 -5.92 -38.68
CA ARG A 83 0.64 -4.66 -37.93
C ARG A 83 -0.15 -4.69 -36.61
N LYS A 84 -1.35 -5.29 -36.57
CA LYS A 84 -2.12 -5.55 -35.34
C LYS A 84 -1.40 -6.55 -34.44
N LEU A 85 -0.90 -7.67 -34.96
CA LEU A 85 -0.09 -8.64 -34.20
C LEU A 85 1.21 -8.02 -33.65
N LEU A 86 1.81 -7.07 -34.36
CA LEU A 86 3.00 -6.35 -33.92
C LEU A 86 2.64 -5.28 -32.86
N HIS A 87 1.48 -4.62 -32.96
CA HIS A 87 0.94 -3.76 -31.90
C HIS A 87 0.52 -4.56 -30.64
N GLU A 88 -0.06 -5.76 -30.78
CA GLU A 88 -0.38 -6.65 -29.67
C GLU A 88 0.87 -7.26 -29.03
N LYS A 89 1.94 -7.51 -29.80
CA LYS A 89 3.24 -7.93 -29.25
C LYS A 89 3.97 -6.79 -28.54
N ILE A 90 3.75 -5.53 -28.93
CA ILE A 90 4.24 -4.35 -28.19
C ILE A 90 3.20 -3.95 -27.11
N LYS A 91 2.90 -4.91 -26.20
CA LYS A 91 2.39 -4.55 -24.87
C LYS A 91 3.41 -3.66 -24.16
N MET A 92 2.97 -2.85 -23.18
CA MET A 92 3.85 -1.93 -22.43
C MET A 92 4.51 -2.50 -21.18
N ALA A 93 4.16 -3.73 -20.78
CA ALA A 93 4.88 -4.48 -19.73
C ALA A 93 6.42 -4.47 -19.88
N PRO A 94 7.02 -4.47 -21.09
CA PRO A 94 8.45 -4.28 -21.29
C PRO A 94 8.92 -2.84 -21.00
N LEU A 95 8.21 -1.79 -21.41
CA LEU A 95 8.74 -0.41 -21.36
C LEU A 95 8.84 0.13 -19.93
N GLU A 96 7.82 -0.04 -19.10
CA GLU A 96 7.92 0.31 -17.68
C GLU A 96 8.98 -0.55 -16.98
N SER A 97 9.05 -1.85 -17.30
CA SER A 97 10.10 -2.74 -16.80
C SER A 97 11.52 -2.30 -17.17
N ILE A 98 11.72 -1.90 -18.42
CA ILE A 98 13.00 -1.44 -18.96
C ILE A 98 13.41 -0.15 -18.25
N LEU A 99 12.49 0.79 -18.04
CA LEU A 99 12.78 2.05 -17.35
C LEU A 99 13.26 1.83 -15.91
N TRP A 100 12.59 0.93 -15.16
CA TRP A 100 13.00 0.53 -13.82
C TRP A 100 14.39 -0.13 -13.79
N ILE A 101 14.65 -1.09 -14.70
CA ILE A 101 15.94 -1.79 -14.77
C ILE A 101 17.07 -0.83 -15.17
N ILE A 102 16.87 0.03 -16.18
CA ILE A 102 17.86 1.03 -16.60
C ILE A 102 18.14 2.01 -15.46
N SER A 103 17.11 2.47 -14.74
CA SER A 103 17.28 3.40 -13.63
C SER A 103 18.02 2.77 -12.45
N PHE A 104 17.74 1.50 -12.14
CA PHE A 104 18.47 0.73 -11.13
C PHE A 104 19.95 0.56 -11.50
N VAL A 105 20.24 0.10 -12.72
CA VAL A 105 21.61 -0.05 -13.23
C VAL A 105 22.34 1.30 -13.25
N TRP A 106 21.69 2.39 -13.64
CA TRP A 106 22.28 3.73 -13.64
C TRP A 106 22.64 4.22 -12.23
N VAL A 107 21.73 4.08 -11.25
CA VAL A 107 22.00 4.49 -9.87
C VAL A 107 23.15 3.68 -9.26
N PHE A 108 23.18 2.37 -9.49
CA PHE A 108 24.25 1.51 -8.98
C PHE A 108 25.58 1.68 -9.75
N TYR A 109 25.54 2.09 -11.02
CA TYR A 109 26.73 2.52 -11.75
C TYR A 109 27.34 3.81 -11.16
N GLN A 110 26.51 4.78 -10.76
CA GLN A 110 27.00 5.95 -10.05
C GLN A 110 27.57 5.59 -8.67
N LEU A 111 26.94 4.66 -7.94
CA LEU A 111 27.50 4.15 -6.68
C LEU A 111 28.87 3.50 -6.88
N PHE A 112 29.03 2.62 -7.88
CA PHE A 112 30.31 2.03 -8.26
C PHE A 112 31.39 3.08 -8.55
N ARG A 113 31.04 4.18 -9.24
CA ARG A 113 31.97 5.29 -9.50
C ARG A 113 32.42 6.06 -8.25
N THR A 114 31.62 6.09 -7.18
CA THR A 114 32.00 6.83 -5.96
C THR A 114 33.07 6.13 -5.11
N GLY A 115 33.32 4.83 -5.31
CA GLY A 115 34.18 4.05 -4.42
C GLY A 115 33.66 3.92 -2.98
N ALA A 116 32.41 4.30 -2.72
CA ALA A 116 31.78 4.29 -1.40
C ALA A 116 31.46 2.87 -0.87
N PHE A 117 31.79 1.82 -1.61
CA PHE A 117 31.57 0.43 -1.26
C PHE A 117 32.57 -0.45 -2.00
N ASP A 118 32.79 -1.68 -1.52
CA ASP A 118 33.46 -2.70 -2.33
C ASP A 118 32.65 -3.01 -3.60
N ASN A 119 33.30 -2.82 -4.74
CA ASN A 119 32.79 -3.12 -6.07
C ASN A 119 32.35 -4.59 -6.23
N GLN A 120 33.01 -5.54 -5.55
CA GLN A 120 32.61 -6.95 -5.57
C GLN A 120 31.25 -7.16 -4.89
N VAL A 121 31.02 -6.49 -3.76
CA VAL A 121 29.76 -6.58 -3.00
C VAL A 121 28.62 -5.90 -3.76
N ILE A 122 28.85 -4.72 -4.35
CA ILE A 122 27.89 -4.07 -5.26
C ILE A 122 27.50 -5.03 -6.39
N ALA A 123 28.48 -5.64 -7.06
CA ALA A 123 28.22 -6.57 -8.16
C ALA A 123 27.45 -7.82 -7.70
N GLY A 124 27.76 -8.36 -6.53
CA GLY A 124 27.06 -9.51 -5.92
C GLY A 124 25.57 -9.24 -5.66
N TRP A 125 25.25 -8.08 -5.07
CA TRP A 125 23.85 -7.68 -4.82
C TRP A 125 23.09 -7.40 -6.12
N MET A 126 23.71 -6.69 -7.07
CA MET A 126 23.16 -6.45 -8.40
C MET A 126 22.83 -7.77 -9.10
N ALA A 127 23.76 -8.72 -9.09
CA ALA A 127 23.56 -10.04 -9.68
C ALA A 127 22.42 -10.80 -8.98
N SER A 128 22.38 -10.82 -7.65
CA SER A 128 21.34 -11.53 -6.88
C SER A 128 19.93 -11.02 -7.18
N ILE A 129 19.74 -9.69 -7.23
CA ILE A 129 18.44 -9.09 -7.54
C ILE A 129 18.05 -9.32 -9.00
N LEU A 130 18.95 -9.10 -9.95
CA LEU A 130 18.65 -9.27 -11.38
C LEU A 130 18.38 -10.74 -11.73
N LEU A 131 19.14 -11.69 -11.17
CA LEU A 131 18.90 -13.13 -11.31
C LEU A 131 17.55 -13.53 -10.70
N GLY A 132 17.22 -13.04 -9.50
CA GLY A 132 15.92 -13.30 -8.87
C GLY A 132 14.74 -12.78 -9.70
N ILE A 133 14.83 -11.55 -10.23
CA ILE A 133 13.81 -10.98 -11.14
C ILE A 133 13.69 -11.81 -12.42
N LEU A 134 14.81 -12.21 -13.02
CA LEU A 134 14.83 -13.04 -14.23
C LEU A 134 14.18 -14.41 -13.98
N TRP A 135 14.47 -15.02 -12.84
CA TRP A 135 13.92 -16.33 -12.47
C TRP A 135 12.41 -16.27 -12.20
N VAL A 136 11.92 -15.25 -11.50
CA VAL A 136 10.47 -15.04 -11.30
C VAL A 136 9.77 -14.87 -12.65
N ARG A 137 10.35 -14.08 -13.57
CA ARG A 137 9.83 -13.92 -14.95
C ARG A 137 9.83 -15.22 -15.75
N PHE A 138 10.86 -16.06 -15.59
CA PHE A 138 10.94 -17.36 -16.24
C PHE A 138 9.86 -18.32 -15.71
N SER A 139 9.72 -18.41 -14.38
CA SER A 139 8.70 -19.23 -13.72
C SER A 139 7.27 -18.82 -14.13
N SER A 140 6.98 -17.52 -14.13
CA SER A 140 5.69 -16.96 -14.58
C SER A 140 5.36 -17.29 -16.04
N LYS A 141 6.35 -17.26 -16.95
CA LYS A 141 6.19 -17.68 -18.36
C LYS A 141 5.95 -19.19 -18.52
N GLN A 142 6.64 -20.01 -17.73
CA GLN A 142 6.44 -21.46 -17.76
C GLN A 142 5.02 -21.82 -17.29
N LYS A 143 4.53 -21.11 -16.28
CA LYS A 143 3.17 -21.24 -15.74
C LYS A 143 2.09 -20.88 -16.74
N SER A 144 2.21 -19.73 -17.44
CA SER A 144 1.22 -19.38 -18.49
C SER A 144 1.20 -20.42 -19.61
N LYS A 145 2.38 -20.86 -20.09
CA LYS A 145 2.47 -21.90 -21.13
C LYS A 145 1.81 -23.21 -20.70
N ASN A 146 1.94 -23.61 -19.43
CA ASN A 146 1.30 -24.81 -18.91
C ASN A 146 -0.24 -24.63 -18.81
N GLU A 147 -0.72 -23.48 -18.32
CA GLU A 147 -2.15 -23.16 -18.25
C GLU A 147 -2.78 -23.16 -19.67
N ASP A 148 -2.13 -22.52 -20.65
CA ASP A 148 -2.56 -22.51 -22.06
C ASP A 148 -2.61 -23.92 -22.65
N SER A 149 -1.59 -24.74 -22.38
CA SER A 149 -1.51 -26.11 -22.92
C SER A 149 -2.58 -27.04 -22.36
N ALA A 150 -2.94 -26.90 -21.08
CA ALA A 150 -4.01 -27.68 -20.46
C ALA A 150 -5.37 -27.36 -21.10
N THR A 151 -5.67 -26.07 -21.29
CA THR A 151 -6.91 -25.66 -21.98
C THR A 151 -6.99 -26.12 -23.43
N SER A 152 -5.85 -26.27 -24.13
CA SER A 152 -5.83 -26.77 -25.51
C SER A 152 -5.99 -28.29 -25.64
N SER A 153 -5.61 -29.06 -24.61
CA SER A 153 -5.81 -30.51 -24.58
C SER A 153 -7.24 -30.88 -24.22
N ASP A 154 -7.89 -30.15 -23.31
CA ASP A 154 -9.31 -30.37 -22.99
C ASP A 154 -10.21 -30.08 -24.21
N GLU A 155 -9.95 -28.99 -24.97
CA GLU A 155 -10.64 -28.71 -26.25
C GLU A 155 -10.36 -29.77 -27.35
N GLN A 156 -9.35 -30.64 -27.21
CA GLN A 156 -9.10 -31.74 -28.15
C GLN A 156 -9.70 -33.09 -27.73
N LEU A 157 -9.92 -33.34 -26.43
CA LEU A 157 -10.64 -34.54 -25.98
C LEU A 157 -12.16 -34.44 -26.25
N ASP A 158 -12.78 -33.28 -25.99
CA ASP A 158 -14.23 -33.08 -26.20
C ASP A 158 -14.68 -33.24 -27.66
N VAL A 159 -13.76 -33.18 -28.63
CA VAL A 159 -14.05 -33.39 -30.07
C VAL A 159 -14.00 -34.87 -30.46
N HIS A 160 -13.29 -35.72 -29.70
CA HIS A 160 -13.07 -37.12 -30.09
C HIS A 160 -14.12 -38.11 -29.56
N ASP A 161 -14.71 -37.85 -28.39
CA ASP A 161 -15.74 -38.74 -27.80
C ASP A 161 -17.17 -38.51 -28.37
N ALA A 162 -17.40 -37.40 -29.08
CA ALA A 162 -18.72 -37.05 -29.64
C ALA A 162 -19.19 -37.96 -30.80
N HIS A 163 -18.36 -38.90 -31.28
CA HIS A 163 -18.61 -39.65 -32.52
C HIS A 163 -18.98 -41.14 -32.38
N GLN A 164 -19.14 -41.67 -31.15
CA GLN A 164 -19.35 -43.13 -30.96
C GLN A 164 -20.62 -43.60 -30.22
N GLN A 165 -21.58 -42.71 -29.91
CA GLN A 165 -22.86 -43.11 -29.29
C GLN A 165 -24.11 -42.50 -29.95
N GLN A 166 -24.47 -43.02 -31.13
CA GLN A 166 -25.86 -42.98 -31.62
C GLN A 166 -26.24 -44.35 -32.20
N GLY A 167 -27.12 -45.09 -31.52
CA GLY A 167 -27.42 -46.46 -31.96
C GLY A 167 -28.42 -47.28 -31.15
N LYS A 168 -29.59 -46.75 -30.78
CA LYS A 168 -30.89 -47.50 -30.78
C LYS A 168 -32.11 -46.63 -30.41
N LYS A 169 -33.19 -46.83 -31.16
CA LYS A 169 -34.58 -46.45 -30.83
C LYS A 169 -35.20 -47.61 -29.99
N SER A 170 -36.41 -47.59 -29.42
CA SER A 170 -37.60 -46.73 -29.56
C SER A 170 -38.44 -46.78 -28.23
N ASP A 171 -39.72 -46.41 -28.05
CA ASP A 171 -40.85 -45.91 -28.87
C ASP A 171 -41.85 -45.15 -27.95
N GLY A 172 -42.90 -44.50 -28.50
CA GLY A 172 -44.07 -44.02 -27.73
C GLY A 172 -44.67 -42.66 -28.18
N ASP A 173 -45.87 -42.69 -28.77
CA ASP A 173 -46.50 -41.58 -29.52
C ASP A 173 -47.35 -40.56 -28.72
N VAL A 174 -47.57 -39.36 -29.30
CA VAL A 174 -48.88 -38.85 -29.82
C VAL A 174 -48.91 -37.30 -29.99
N PHE A 175 -49.16 -36.83 -31.23
CA PHE A 175 -49.68 -35.51 -31.73
C PHE A 175 -49.10 -34.16 -31.22
N GLN A 176 -48.43 -33.31 -32.01
CA GLN A 176 -48.82 -32.51 -33.22
C GLN A 176 -49.72 -31.27 -32.97
N ARG A 177 -49.64 -30.14 -33.72
CA ARG A 177 -48.51 -29.32 -34.26
C ARG A 177 -49.08 -28.10 -35.03
N SER A 178 -48.62 -26.88 -34.74
CA SER A 178 -48.54 -25.72 -35.66
C SER A 178 -47.77 -24.59 -34.95
N SER A 179 -46.50 -24.32 -35.26
CA SER A 179 -45.90 -23.74 -36.48
C SER A 179 -45.46 -22.28 -36.24
N SER A 180 -44.22 -22.09 -35.78
CA SER A 180 -43.43 -20.88 -36.07
C SER A 180 -41.94 -21.22 -36.04
N SER A 181 -41.15 -20.45 -36.79
CA SER A 181 -39.81 -20.81 -37.27
C SER A 181 -38.69 -20.69 -36.24
N SER A 182 -37.66 -21.52 -36.42
CA SER A 182 -36.39 -21.48 -35.71
C SER A 182 -35.49 -20.33 -36.17
N LEU A 183 -34.76 -19.72 -35.22
CA LEU A 183 -33.51 -19.01 -35.47
C LEU A 183 -32.47 -19.44 -34.43
N PRO A 184 -31.21 -19.76 -34.81
CA PRO A 184 -30.19 -20.16 -33.86
C PRO A 184 -29.55 -18.95 -33.18
N THR A 185 -29.54 -18.95 -31.84
CA THR A 185 -28.82 -17.94 -31.04
C THR A 185 -27.31 -18.21 -31.07
N THR A 186 -26.58 -17.47 -31.90
CA THR A 186 -25.12 -17.42 -31.86
C THR A 186 -24.66 -16.73 -30.57
N THR A 187 -24.18 -17.52 -29.61
CA THR A 187 -23.52 -17.01 -28.41
C THR A 187 -22.20 -16.34 -28.78
N ALA A 188 -22.21 -15.01 -28.89
CA ALA A 188 -21.01 -14.22 -29.11
C ALA A 188 -19.99 -14.49 -27.99
N LYS A 189 -18.87 -15.17 -28.32
CA LYS A 189 -17.73 -15.39 -27.42
C LYS A 189 -17.26 -14.04 -26.88
N ARG A 190 -17.65 -13.71 -25.64
CA ARG A 190 -17.04 -12.62 -24.88
C ARG A 190 -15.61 -13.04 -24.55
N VAL A 191 -14.65 -12.61 -25.38
CA VAL A 191 -13.23 -12.83 -25.15
C VAL A 191 -12.85 -12.16 -23.83
N ASN A 192 -12.78 -12.94 -22.77
CA ASN A 192 -12.20 -12.49 -21.51
C ASN A 192 -10.69 -12.38 -21.75
N GLU A 193 -10.13 -11.18 -21.64
CA GLU A 193 -8.68 -10.99 -21.55
C GLU A 193 -8.17 -11.82 -20.36
N PHE A 194 -7.42 -12.90 -20.63
CA PHE A 194 -6.77 -13.67 -19.58
C PHE A 194 -5.76 -12.76 -18.86
N PRO A 195 -5.93 -12.48 -17.55
CA PRO A 195 -4.98 -11.67 -16.82
C PRO A 195 -3.69 -12.47 -16.61
N GLU A 196 -2.55 -11.83 -16.86
CA GLU A 196 -1.20 -12.40 -16.68
C GLU A 196 -1.05 -13.01 -15.27
N SER A 197 -0.21 -14.06 -15.15
CA SER A 197 -0.17 -14.88 -13.94
C SER A 197 0.40 -14.09 -12.73
N ILE A 198 -0.51 -13.51 -11.94
CA ILE A 198 -0.18 -12.64 -10.79
C ILE A 198 0.74 -13.39 -9.81
N ASN A 199 1.93 -12.83 -9.58
CA ASN A 199 2.94 -13.28 -8.61
C ASN A 199 2.39 -13.21 -7.17
N ARG A 200 2.75 -14.17 -6.30
CA ARG A 200 2.22 -14.25 -4.92
C ARG A 200 3.25 -14.80 -3.96
N ILE A 201 3.11 -14.43 -2.70
CA ILE A 201 3.82 -15.03 -1.55
C ILE A 201 2.93 -16.03 -0.81
N PHE A 202 3.52 -16.76 0.14
CA PHE A 202 2.81 -17.70 1.00
C PHE A 202 1.60 -17.07 1.70
N GLY A 203 0.50 -17.82 1.77
CA GLY A 203 -0.76 -17.37 2.36
C GLY A 203 -1.64 -16.49 1.48
N ALA A 204 -1.10 -15.89 0.40
CA ALA A 204 -1.86 -14.98 -0.46
C ALA A 204 -2.74 -15.69 -1.51
N SER A 205 -4.00 -15.26 -1.62
CA SER A 205 -4.92 -15.65 -2.70
C SER A 205 -4.91 -14.62 -3.84
N LYS A 206 -5.51 -14.94 -5.00
CA LYS A 206 -5.81 -13.92 -6.05
C LYS A 206 -6.61 -12.73 -5.46
N THR A 207 -7.47 -13.01 -4.48
CA THR A 207 -8.34 -12.02 -3.81
C THR A 207 -7.66 -11.23 -2.68
N SER A 208 -6.40 -11.52 -2.33
CA SER A 208 -5.62 -10.74 -1.35
C SER A 208 -5.15 -9.39 -1.92
N PHE A 209 -4.98 -9.27 -3.24
CA PHE A 209 -4.40 -8.10 -3.90
C PHE A 209 -5.47 -7.17 -4.47
N ARG A 210 -5.11 -5.89 -4.67
CA ARG A 210 -6.00 -4.90 -5.29
C ARG A 210 -6.32 -5.27 -6.74
N ALA A 211 -7.60 -5.36 -7.07
CA ALA A 211 -8.04 -5.66 -8.44
C ALA A 211 -7.77 -4.48 -9.40
N ASN A 212 -7.48 -4.79 -10.67
CA ASN A 212 -7.20 -3.83 -11.76
C ASN A 212 -5.90 -3.02 -11.61
N ALA A 213 -4.88 -3.59 -10.95
CA ALA A 213 -3.52 -3.06 -10.91
C ALA A 213 -2.53 -4.18 -11.28
N ASP A 214 -1.38 -3.79 -11.84
CA ASP A 214 -0.21 -4.68 -11.98
C ASP A 214 0.30 -5.10 -10.58
N ASP A 215 1.01 -6.23 -10.50
CA ASP A 215 1.56 -6.71 -9.24
C ASP A 215 2.59 -5.72 -8.65
N GLY A 216 3.27 -4.94 -9.49
CA GLY A 216 4.23 -3.93 -9.11
C GLY A 216 5.52 -4.49 -8.49
N LEU A 217 5.79 -5.79 -8.61
CA LEU A 217 6.91 -6.49 -7.96
C LEU A 217 8.25 -5.80 -8.26
N LEU A 218 8.47 -5.38 -9.50
CA LEU A 218 9.71 -4.72 -9.92
C LEU A 218 9.93 -3.38 -9.21
N CYS A 219 8.88 -2.55 -9.12
CA CYS A 219 8.92 -1.31 -8.34
C CYS A 219 9.20 -1.60 -6.86
N GLY A 220 8.50 -2.59 -6.28
CA GLY A 220 8.66 -2.96 -4.87
C GLY A 220 10.05 -3.45 -4.49
N VAL A 221 10.70 -4.21 -5.37
CA VAL A 221 12.05 -4.78 -5.17
C VAL A 221 13.16 -3.74 -5.39
N LEU A 222 12.96 -2.76 -6.27
CA LEU A 222 14.03 -1.83 -6.68
C LEU A 222 13.97 -0.44 -6.01
N LEU A 223 12.79 0.06 -5.63
CA LEU A 223 12.62 1.44 -5.19
C LEU A 223 13.47 1.82 -3.96
N LEU A 224 13.36 1.08 -2.84
CA LEU A 224 14.12 1.40 -1.63
C LEU A 224 15.63 1.19 -1.80
N PRO A 225 16.13 0.11 -2.43
CA PRO A 225 17.54 -0.01 -2.79
C PRO A 225 18.06 1.16 -3.63
N MET A 226 17.31 1.63 -4.63
CA MET A 226 17.69 2.83 -5.41
C MET A 226 17.76 4.09 -4.54
N VAL A 227 16.81 4.28 -3.62
CA VAL A 227 16.81 5.43 -2.70
C VAL A 227 18.01 5.36 -1.75
N ALA A 228 18.33 4.19 -1.19
CA ALA A 228 19.48 3.98 -0.31
C ALA A 228 20.81 4.20 -1.04
N ALA A 229 20.97 3.64 -2.24
CA ALA A 229 22.15 3.85 -3.08
C ALA A 229 22.31 5.32 -3.49
N THR A 230 21.23 6.00 -3.91
CA THR A 230 21.24 7.44 -4.21
C THR A 230 21.64 8.27 -3.00
N LYS A 231 21.21 7.86 -1.80
CA LYS A 231 21.60 8.52 -0.55
C LYS A 231 23.07 8.34 -0.18
N LEU A 232 23.61 7.16 -0.42
CA LEU A 232 25.03 6.88 -0.23
C LEU A 232 25.88 7.72 -1.21
N VAL A 233 25.47 7.82 -2.48
CA VAL A 233 26.11 8.71 -3.48
C VAL A 233 26.02 10.20 -3.07
N ASP A 234 24.86 10.68 -2.60
CA ASP A 234 24.68 12.07 -2.12
C ASP A 234 25.56 12.37 -0.90
N ALA A 235 25.75 11.41 0.01
CA ALA A 235 26.63 11.56 1.18
C ALA A 235 28.11 11.57 0.77
N THR A 236 28.55 10.61 -0.04
CA THR A 236 29.95 10.53 -0.48
C THR A 236 30.35 11.74 -1.33
N SER A 237 29.48 12.21 -2.23
CA SER A 237 29.74 13.43 -3.03
C SER A 237 29.88 14.72 -2.21
N LYS A 238 29.43 14.72 -0.94
CA LYS A 238 29.56 15.84 0.00
C LYS A 238 30.71 15.66 0.99
N ASN A 239 31.53 14.61 0.84
CA ASN A 239 32.58 14.22 1.79
C ASN A 239 32.03 14.06 3.22
N ALA A 240 30.87 13.42 3.36
CA ALA A 240 30.27 13.09 4.65
C ALA A 240 31.20 12.20 5.52
N ASP A 241 31.02 12.28 6.84
CA ASP A 241 31.82 11.53 7.80
C ASP A 241 31.74 10.01 7.57
N ARG A 242 32.83 9.30 7.88
CA ARG A 242 32.92 7.84 7.73
C ARG A 242 31.79 7.11 8.45
N PHE A 243 31.37 7.61 9.61
CA PHE A 243 30.27 7.05 10.39
C PHE A 243 28.91 7.26 9.71
N GLN A 244 28.68 8.42 9.09
CA GLN A 244 27.46 8.67 8.32
C GLN A 244 27.39 7.81 7.04
N ILE A 245 28.54 7.58 6.40
CA ILE A 245 28.67 6.66 5.27
C ILE A 245 28.33 5.23 5.73
N ALA A 246 28.92 4.73 6.82
CA ALA A 246 28.62 3.41 7.40
C ALA A 246 27.13 3.23 7.76
N TYR A 247 26.54 4.24 8.41
CA TYR A 247 25.11 4.27 8.74
C TYR A 247 24.19 4.10 7.51
N LEU A 248 24.56 4.68 6.36
CA LEU A 248 23.85 4.54 5.09
C LEU A 248 24.15 3.22 4.38
N GLN A 249 25.40 2.73 4.47
CA GLN A 249 25.83 1.44 3.94
C GLN A 249 25.03 0.27 4.56
N VAL A 250 24.90 0.23 5.89
CA VAL A 250 24.08 -0.77 6.61
C VAL A 250 22.62 -0.77 6.12
N ARG A 251 22.03 0.42 5.95
CA ARG A 251 20.65 0.55 5.44
C ARG A 251 20.49 0.07 4.00
N MET A 252 21.52 0.27 3.18
CA MET A 252 21.56 -0.15 1.78
C MET A 252 21.63 -1.69 1.67
N GLU A 253 22.52 -2.35 2.41
CA GLU A 253 22.53 -3.82 2.52
C GLU A 253 21.20 -4.37 3.06
N LEU A 254 20.64 -3.75 4.10
CA LEU A 254 19.39 -4.22 4.74
C LEU A 254 18.22 -4.23 3.74
N VAL A 255 17.99 -3.16 2.97
CA VAL A 255 16.90 -3.12 1.99
C VAL A 255 17.14 -4.05 0.79
N LEU A 256 18.40 -4.20 0.35
CA LEU A 256 18.77 -5.18 -0.68
C LEU A 256 18.45 -6.61 -0.22
N PHE A 257 18.77 -6.94 1.04
CA PHE A 257 18.48 -8.24 1.60
C PHE A 257 16.96 -8.52 1.69
N MET A 258 16.16 -7.56 2.15
CA MET A 258 14.69 -7.71 2.15
C MET A 258 14.14 -7.93 0.71
N SER A 259 14.71 -7.24 -0.28
CA SER A 259 14.34 -7.39 -1.69
C SER A 259 14.67 -8.79 -2.23
N VAL A 260 15.84 -9.34 -1.91
CA VAL A 260 16.18 -10.73 -2.24
C VAL A 260 15.28 -11.73 -1.52
N ILE A 261 14.98 -11.51 -0.24
CA ILE A 261 14.02 -12.34 0.51
C ILE A 261 12.66 -12.35 -0.18
N LEU A 262 12.10 -11.21 -0.61
CA LEU A 262 10.81 -11.20 -1.32
C LEU A 262 10.86 -12.02 -2.62
N LEU A 263 11.93 -11.90 -3.41
CA LEU A 263 12.11 -12.69 -4.64
C LEU A 263 12.19 -14.19 -4.33
N LEU A 264 12.82 -14.59 -3.22
CA LEU A 264 12.81 -15.99 -2.77
C LEU A 264 11.40 -16.44 -2.33
N LEU A 265 10.65 -15.63 -1.58
CA LEU A 265 9.27 -15.96 -1.17
C LEU A 265 8.30 -16.10 -2.35
N VAL A 266 8.35 -15.13 -3.27
CA VAL A 266 8.30 -15.30 -4.72
C VAL A 266 8.29 -16.73 -5.26
N LEU A 267 9.50 -17.14 -5.59
CA LEU A 267 9.88 -18.40 -6.21
C LEU A 267 9.43 -19.61 -5.41
N THR A 268 9.71 -19.65 -4.10
CA THR A 268 9.37 -20.81 -3.27
C THR A 268 7.86 -21.00 -3.19
N ASN A 269 7.04 -19.94 -3.26
CA ASN A 269 5.60 -20.09 -3.35
C ASN A 269 5.17 -20.78 -4.66
N ASP A 270 5.79 -20.51 -5.82
CA ASP A 270 5.43 -21.21 -7.06
C ASP A 270 5.88 -22.69 -7.06
N TYR A 271 7.10 -23.00 -6.58
CA TYR A 271 7.61 -24.39 -6.55
C TYR A 271 7.03 -25.28 -5.42
N SER A 272 6.50 -24.70 -4.34
CA SER A 272 6.00 -25.45 -3.15
C SER A 272 4.66 -26.19 -3.33
N HIS A 273 4.25 -26.47 -4.57
CA HIS A 273 3.01 -27.19 -4.88
C HIS A 273 2.82 -28.56 -4.18
N PRO A 274 3.85 -29.39 -3.90
CA PRO A 274 3.67 -30.58 -3.08
C PRO A 274 3.52 -30.26 -1.58
N VAL A 275 4.32 -29.33 -1.04
CA VAL A 275 4.33 -28.97 0.40
C VAL A 275 3.00 -28.34 0.84
N LYS A 276 2.35 -27.61 -0.07
CA LYS A 276 1.01 -27.01 0.14
C LYS A 276 -0.10 -28.02 0.43
N ARG A 277 0.09 -29.31 0.15
CA ARG A 277 -0.86 -30.38 0.53
C ARG A 277 -0.73 -30.81 1.99
N VAL A 278 0.43 -30.58 2.61
CA VAL A 278 0.77 -31.08 3.96
C VAL A 278 0.66 -29.97 5.01
N ILE A 279 1.04 -28.73 4.67
CA ILE A 279 1.12 -27.63 5.64
C ILE A 279 -0.01 -26.61 5.39
N ARG A 280 -0.89 -26.41 6.39
CA ARG A 280 -1.95 -25.38 6.37
C ARG A 280 -1.33 -24.00 6.09
N LYS A 281 -2.01 -23.16 5.29
CA LYS A 281 -1.48 -21.88 4.75
C LYS A 281 -0.75 -20.96 5.76
N ARG A 282 -1.19 -20.94 7.03
CA ARG A 282 -0.54 -20.17 8.12
C ARG A 282 0.82 -20.76 8.55
N GLY A 283 0.97 -22.09 8.57
CA GLY A 283 2.22 -22.76 8.95
C GLY A 283 3.36 -22.53 7.94
N LEU A 284 3.04 -22.43 6.64
CA LEU A 284 4.02 -22.07 5.61
C LEU A 284 4.62 -20.67 5.86
N PHE A 285 3.81 -19.71 6.32
CA PHE A 285 4.29 -18.38 6.65
C PHE A 285 5.15 -18.35 7.93
N VAL A 286 4.77 -19.09 8.98
CA VAL A 286 5.62 -19.21 10.18
C VAL A 286 6.96 -19.90 9.85
N SER A 287 6.94 -20.92 8.99
CA SER A 287 8.16 -21.57 8.48
C SER A 287 9.06 -20.59 7.72
N SER A 288 8.47 -19.71 6.87
CA SER A 288 9.20 -18.63 6.18
C SER A 288 9.97 -17.72 7.15
N ILE A 289 9.38 -17.36 8.30
CA ILE A 289 10.04 -16.53 9.31
C ILE A 289 11.28 -17.26 9.86
N CYS A 290 11.14 -18.54 10.24
CA CYS A 290 12.26 -19.35 10.74
C CYS A 290 13.37 -19.52 9.68
N VAL A 291 12.99 -19.82 8.44
CA VAL A 291 13.94 -19.96 7.31
C VAL A 291 14.65 -18.64 7.02
N SER A 292 13.99 -17.50 7.18
CA SER A 292 14.59 -16.20 6.88
C SER A 292 15.45 -15.69 8.03
N ALA A 293 15.13 -16.02 9.28
CA ALA A 293 16.06 -15.86 10.40
C ALA A 293 17.33 -16.69 10.18
N LEU A 294 17.20 -17.97 9.80
CA LEU A 294 18.35 -18.82 9.44
C LEU A 294 19.14 -18.23 8.27
N CYS A 295 18.47 -17.80 7.20
CA CYS A 295 19.12 -17.16 6.04
C CYS A 295 19.86 -15.87 6.44
N THR A 296 19.31 -15.08 7.37
CA THR A 296 19.99 -13.90 7.95
C THR A 296 21.27 -14.31 8.67
N THR A 297 21.24 -15.36 9.50
CA THR A 297 22.44 -15.86 10.18
C THR A 297 23.46 -16.45 9.21
N LEU A 298 23.02 -17.11 8.13
CA LEU A 298 23.92 -17.64 7.10
C LEU A 298 24.60 -16.52 6.31
N LEU A 299 23.84 -15.51 5.86
CA LEU A 299 24.37 -14.36 5.13
C LEU A 299 25.40 -13.60 5.96
N THR A 300 25.04 -13.21 7.19
CA THR A 300 25.85 -12.36 8.09
C THR A 300 27.02 -13.06 8.80
N ARG A 301 27.17 -14.38 8.65
CA ARG A 301 28.28 -15.15 9.27
C ARG A 301 29.13 -15.95 8.29
N PHE A 302 28.60 -16.32 7.13
CA PHE A 302 29.28 -17.23 6.20
C PHE A 302 29.43 -16.67 4.78
N THR A 303 28.95 -15.46 4.48
CA THR A 303 29.10 -14.85 3.15
C THR A 303 29.76 -13.47 3.22
N PRO A 304 30.67 -13.13 2.29
CA PRO A 304 31.25 -11.79 2.17
C PRO A 304 30.30 -10.79 1.49
N LEU A 305 29.03 -11.16 1.25
CA LEU A 305 28.06 -10.33 0.52
C LEU A 305 27.45 -9.22 1.39
N ALA A 306 27.55 -9.32 2.72
CA ALA A 306 26.98 -8.35 3.65
C ALA A 306 28.00 -7.93 4.74
N PRO A 307 29.15 -7.35 4.36
CA PRO A 307 30.18 -6.95 5.32
C PRO A 307 29.67 -5.98 6.39
N MET A 308 28.78 -5.04 6.03
CA MET A 308 28.35 -3.99 6.96
C MET A 308 27.32 -4.51 7.96
N LEU A 309 26.39 -5.37 7.54
CA LEU A 309 25.48 -6.07 8.45
C LEU A 309 26.22 -7.04 9.39
N THR A 310 27.41 -7.54 9.00
CA THR A 310 28.25 -8.42 9.83
C THR A 310 28.82 -7.69 11.06
N GLU A 311 29.07 -6.38 10.95
CA GLU A 311 29.49 -5.52 12.07
C GLU A 311 28.36 -5.17 13.05
N THR A 312 27.10 -5.41 12.68
CA THR A 312 25.93 -5.07 13.51
C THR A 312 25.46 -6.24 14.37
N PRO A 313 24.85 -5.98 15.55
CA PRO A 313 24.25 -7.04 16.35
C PRO A 313 23.21 -7.86 15.56
N ILE A 314 23.47 -9.16 15.45
CA ILE A 314 22.65 -10.09 14.66
C ILE A 314 21.19 -10.17 15.13
N THR A 315 20.93 -9.82 16.39
CA THR A 315 19.59 -9.70 16.96
C THR A 315 18.78 -8.60 16.28
N MET A 316 19.40 -7.46 15.92
CA MET A 316 18.74 -6.33 15.27
C MET A 316 18.42 -6.62 13.81
N THR A 317 19.33 -7.28 13.09
CA THR A 317 19.12 -7.67 11.69
C THR A 317 18.03 -8.73 11.59
N VAL A 318 18.07 -9.77 12.44
CA VAL A 318 16.99 -10.77 12.53
C VAL A 318 15.66 -10.14 12.95
N LEU A 319 15.65 -9.20 13.90
CA LEU A 319 14.44 -8.46 14.28
C LEU A 319 13.84 -7.69 13.08
N SER A 320 14.66 -6.96 12.32
CA SER A 320 14.16 -6.23 11.14
C SER A 320 13.65 -7.17 10.04
N VAL A 321 14.34 -8.28 9.76
CA VAL A 321 13.92 -9.28 8.75
C VAL A 321 12.62 -9.96 9.13
N THR A 322 12.46 -10.35 10.41
CA THR A 322 11.22 -10.95 10.90
C THR A 322 10.06 -9.94 10.90
N MET A 323 10.32 -8.67 11.24
CA MET A 323 9.32 -7.59 11.14
C MET A 323 8.91 -7.31 9.69
N PHE A 324 9.84 -7.26 8.74
CA PHE A 324 9.54 -7.15 7.30
C PHE A 324 8.53 -8.22 6.85
N GLN A 325 8.76 -9.48 7.22
CA GLN A 325 7.83 -10.56 6.86
C GLN A 325 6.50 -10.47 7.59
N TRP A 326 6.51 -10.09 8.88
CA TRP A 326 5.30 -9.90 9.66
C TRP A 326 4.40 -8.80 9.07
N PHE A 327 4.98 -7.69 8.61
CA PHE A 327 4.25 -6.65 7.88
C PHE A 327 3.70 -7.16 6.54
N LEU A 328 4.47 -7.91 5.75
CA LEU A 328 3.97 -8.56 4.52
C LEU A 328 2.75 -9.46 4.79
N TYR A 329 2.76 -10.22 5.89
CA TYR A 329 1.66 -11.09 6.27
C TYR A 329 0.42 -10.32 6.72
N ILE A 330 0.58 -9.23 7.49
CA ILE A 330 -0.52 -8.33 7.85
C ILE A 330 -1.14 -7.74 6.57
N CYS A 331 -0.31 -7.28 5.63
CA CYS A 331 -0.77 -6.77 4.35
C CYS A 331 -1.59 -7.80 3.56
N VAL A 332 -1.14 -9.06 3.50
CA VAL A 332 -1.82 -10.14 2.76
C VAL A 332 -3.09 -10.65 3.43
N VAL A 333 -3.08 -10.82 4.76
CA VAL A 333 -4.15 -11.51 5.50
C VAL A 333 -5.15 -10.55 6.11
N THR A 334 -4.69 -9.44 6.68
CA THR A 334 -5.56 -8.45 7.34
C THR A 334 -5.97 -7.33 6.39
N LEU A 335 -5.09 -6.86 5.51
CA LEU A 335 -5.32 -5.71 4.63
C LEU A 335 -5.60 -6.13 3.18
N LYS A 336 -6.45 -7.16 3.01
CA LYS A 336 -6.85 -7.69 1.70
C LYS A 336 -7.40 -6.59 0.79
N LYS A 337 -7.07 -6.65 -0.50
CA LYS A 337 -7.50 -5.71 -1.57
C LYS A 337 -6.99 -4.27 -1.45
N CYS A 338 -6.30 -3.90 -0.36
CA CYS A 338 -5.68 -2.57 -0.21
C CYS A 338 -4.51 -2.35 -1.19
N PHE A 339 -3.61 -3.34 -1.27
CA PHE A 339 -2.28 -3.17 -1.87
C PHE A 339 -2.02 -4.05 -3.11
N THR A 340 -1.09 -3.63 -3.96
CA THR A 340 -0.38 -4.53 -4.89
C THR A 340 0.81 -5.20 -4.19
N LEU A 341 1.38 -6.26 -4.77
CA LEU A 341 2.54 -6.95 -4.18
C LEU A 341 3.74 -6.00 -3.99
N GLY A 342 3.96 -5.10 -4.96
CA GLY A 342 4.97 -4.04 -4.89
C GLY A 342 4.70 -3.03 -3.77
N GLU A 343 3.47 -2.55 -3.63
CA GLU A 343 3.09 -1.64 -2.54
C GLU A 343 3.28 -2.30 -1.16
N MET A 344 2.92 -3.58 -1.01
CA MET A 344 3.18 -4.34 0.21
C MET A 344 4.68 -4.42 0.52
N CYS A 345 5.52 -4.63 -0.49
CA CYS A 345 6.98 -4.66 -0.32
C CYS A 345 7.51 -3.32 0.20
N VAL A 346 7.21 -2.22 -0.49
CA VAL A 346 7.69 -0.86 -0.12
C VAL A 346 7.30 -0.52 1.31
N ILE A 347 6.03 -0.75 1.68
CA ILE A 347 5.52 -0.43 3.02
C ILE A 347 6.18 -1.31 4.08
N SER A 348 6.32 -2.61 3.82
CA SER A 348 6.92 -3.56 4.77
C SER A 348 8.42 -3.30 4.96
N GLN A 349 9.16 -2.98 3.89
CA GLN A 349 10.58 -2.60 3.97
C GLN A 349 10.74 -1.28 4.72
N ALA A 350 9.96 -0.24 4.41
CA ALA A 350 10.01 1.03 5.11
C ALA A 350 9.71 0.86 6.61
N ALA A 351 8.68 0.09 6.97
CA ALA A 351 8.36 -0.20 8.36
C ALA A 351 9.49 -0.98 9.07
N ALA A 352 10.10 -1.96 8.41
CA ALA A 352 11.22 -2.73 8.96
C ALA A 352 12.50 -1.89 9.16
N VAL A 353 12.78 -0.91 8.28
CA VAL A 353 13.88 0.04 8.43
C VAL A 353 13.63 1.02 9.59
N VAL A 354 12.39 1.50 9.77
CA VAL A 354 12.03 2.34 10.91
C VAL A 354 12.09 1.55 12.22
N VAL A 355 11.69 0.27 12.24
CA VAL A 355 11.90 -0.59 13.42
C VAL A 355 13.40 -0.82 13.70
N TYR A 356 14.23 -0.98 12.67
CA TYR A 356 15.69 -1.11 12.85
C TYR A 356 16.30 0.16 13.46
N GLY A 357 15.93 1.35 12.97
CA GLY A 357 16.35 2.63 13.57
C GLY A 357 15.88 2.79 15.03
N ALA A 358 14.65 2.37 15.34
CA ALA A 358 14.17 2.35 16.73
C ALA A 358 14.95 1.37 17.61
N SER A 359 15.38 0.21 17.08
CA SER A 359 16.25 -0.70 17.83
C SER A 359 17.67 -0.17 18.00
N GLU A 360 18.21 0.58 17.03
CA GLU A 360 19.50 1.28 17.19
C GLU A 360 19.45 2.26 18.38
N TYR A 361 18.38 3.07 18.49
CA TYR A 361 18.19 3.97 19.63
C TYR A 361 18.07 3.26 20.97
N ILE A 362 17.30 2.17 21.04
CA ILE A 362 17.16 1.35 22.27
C ILE A 362 18.49 0.70 22.64
N CYS A 363 19.24 0.17 21.67
CA CYS A 363 20.58 -0.39 21.91
C CYS A 363 21.54 0.69 22.44
N SER A 364 21.56 1.90 21.85
CA SER A 364 22.43 2.98 22.33
C SER A 364 22.13 3.44 23.76
N ALA A 365 20.86 3.39 24.19
CA ALA A 365 20.48 3.79 25.53
C ALA A 365 20.69 2.71 26.61
N TYR A 366 20.51 1.43 26.26
CA TYR A 366 20.47 0.33 27.25
C TYR A 366 21.61 -0.68 27.16
N TYR A 367 22.33 -0.75 26.03
CA TYR A 367 23.36 -1.76 25.78
C TYR A 367 24.61 -1.16 25.08
N PRO A 368 25.24 -0.12 25.65
CA PRO A 368 26.33 0.64 25.01
C PRO A 368 27.45 -0.26 24.49
N ASP A 369 27.88 -1.25 25.28
CA ASP A 369 28.96 -2.19 24.94
C ASP A 369 28.72 -3.02 23.66
N THR A 370 27.45 -3.14 23.24
CA THR A 370 27.05 -3.90 22.03
C THR A 370 26.71 -3.01 20.84
N THR A 371 26.81 -1.69 20.99
CA THR A 371 26.34 -0.78 19.95
C THR A 371 27.35 -0.61 18.81
N PRO A 372 26.90 -0.58 17.54
CA PRO A 372 27.79 -0.40 16.41
C PRO A 372 28.63 0.88 16.53
N ILE A 373 29.87 0.81 16.05
CA ILE A 373 30.84 1.92 16.12
C ILE A 373 30.31 3.18 15.42
N TYR A 374 29.55 3.03 14.32
CA TYR A 374 28.97 4.16 13.59
C TYR A 374 27.88 4.93 14.36
N LEU A 375 27.28 4.34 15.40
CA LEU A 375 26.29 5.00 16.25
C LEU A 375 26.91 5.84 17.38
N HIS A 376 28.08 5.44 17.88
CA HIS A 376 28.78 6.16 18.97
C HIS A 376 29.14 7.62 18.62
N TYR A 377 29.36 7.89 17.33
CA TYR A 377 29.77 9.20 16.82
C TYR A 377 28.67 9.90 15.99
N SER A 378 27.43 9.39 16.04
CA SER A 378 26.28 9.98 15.35
C SER A 378 25.44 10.82 16.32
N ASP A 379 25.29 12.12 16.05
CA ASP A 379 24.41 12.99 16.85
C ASP A 379 22.95 12.50 16.79
N ILE A 380 22.47 11.93 17.91
CA ILE A 380 21.10 11.42 18.03
C ILE A 380 20.13 12.61 18.17
N SER A 381 19.66 13.13 17.03
CA SER A 381 18.67 14.21 17.04
C SER A 381 17.33 13.78 17.66
N THR A 382 16.92 14.44 18.75
CA THR A 382 15.67 14.19 19.48
C THR A 382 14.44 14.14 18.57
N ASN A 383 14.40 15.00 17.56
CA ASN A 383 13.36 15.02 16.53
C ASN A 383 13.19 13.66 15.83
N MET A 384 14.29 13.04 15.39
CA MET A 384 14.23 11.74 14.71
C MET A 384 13.83 10.62 15.66
N VAL A 385 14.28 10.65 16.92
CA VAL A 385 13.83 9.70 17.95
C VAL A 385 12.32 9.80 18.15
N LEU A 386 11.76 11.01 18.25
CA LEU A 386 10.32 11.22 18.38
C LEU A 386 9.53 10.78 17.15
N ILE A 387 10.03 11.00 15.92
CA ILE A 387 9.39 10.48 14.70
C ILE A 387 9.34 8.94 14.72
N HIS A 388 10.43 8.28 15.12
CA HIS A 388 10.46 6.81 15.25
C HIS A 388 9.51 6.34 16.35
N ALA A 389 9.49 7.01 17.51
CA ALA A 389 8.58 6.71 18.61
C ALA A 389 7.10 6.89 18.22
N LEU A 390 6.76 7.93 17.44
CA LEU A 390 5.40 8.17 16.95
C LEU A 390 4.93 7.11 15.95
N VAL A 391 5.82 6.61 15.08
CA VAL A 391 5.48 5.61 14.06
C VAL A 391 5.50 4.19 14.63
N VAL A 392 6.61 3.76 15.25
CA VAL A 392 6.73 2.41 15.85
C VAL A 392 5.79 2.28 17.05
N GLY A 393 5.70 3.31 17.88
CA GLY A 393 4.81 3.33 19.04
C GLY A 393 3.34 3.21 18.66
N MET A 394 2.89 3.82 17.55
CA MET A 394 1.50 3.69 17.11
C MET A 394 1.20 2.28 16.56
N ILE A 395 2.16 1.65 15.86
CA ILE A 395 2.05 0.24 15.47
C ILE A 395 1.98 -0.65 16.72
N PHE A 396 2.85 -0.42 17.71
CA PHE A 396 2.88 -1.16 18.96
C PHE A 396 1.58 -1.02 19.76
N ILE A 397 1.04 0.20 19.90
CA ILE A 397 -0.28 0.46 20.51
C ILE A 397 -1.36 -0.33 19.76
N GLY A 398 -1.37 -0.32 18.43
CA GLY A 398 -2.33 -1.10 17.62
C GLY A 398 -2.29 -2.60 17.89
N VAL A 399 -1.09 -3.17 18.10
CA VAL A 399 -0.89 -4.59 18.45
C VAL A 399 -1.38 -4.88 19.87
N VAL A 400 -0.92 -4.12 20.87
CA VAL A 400 -1.25 -4.37 22.28
C VAL A 400 -2.75 -4.16 22.55
N THR A 401 -3.36 -3.16 21.91
CA THR A 401 -4.80 -2.87 22.06
C THR A 401 -5.71 -3.72 21.16
N TYR A 402 -5.15 -4.56 20.28
CA TYR A 402 -5.91 -5.37 19.32
C TYR A 402 -7.06 -6.20 19.95
N PRO A 403 -6.93 -6.82 21.13
CA PRO A 403 -8.04 -7.56 21.75
C PRO A 403 -9.26 -6.67 22.05
N LEU A 404 -9.03 -5.45 22.54
CA LEU A 404 -10.08 -4.46 22.82
C LEU A 404 -10.69 -3.94 21.51
N LEU A 405 -9.85 -3.59 20.53
CA LEU A 405 -10.29 -3.16 19.20
C LEU A 405 -11.16 -4.22 18.50
N ARG A 406 -10.73 -5.49 18.51
CA ARG A 406 -11.50 -6.63 17.99
C ARG A 406 -12.80 -6.87 18.78
N TYR A 407 -12.85 -6.53 20.06
CA TYR A 407 -14.08 -6.62 20.85
C TYR A 407 -15.05 -5.46 20.55
N SER A 408 -14.55 -4.22 20.44
CA SER A 408 -15.30 -3.05 19.96
C SER A 408 -15.98 -3.34 18.61
N ARG A 409 -15.22 -3.88 17.65
CA ARG A 409 -15.75 -4.27 16.33
C ARG A 409 -16.86 -5.33 16.43
N ARG A 410 -16.66 -6.37 17.24
CA ARG A 410 -17.70 -7.41 17.48
C ARG A 410 -18.96 -6.85 18.15
N LEU A 411 -18.85 -5.84 19.00
CA LEU A 411 -20.01 -5.10 19.54
C LEU A 411 -20.65 -4.20 18.49
N ALA A 412 -19.89 -3.61 17.57
CA ALA A 412 -20.43 -2.77 16.51
C ALA A 412 -21.25 -3.56 15.48
N GLN A 413 -20.83 -4.78 15.14
CA GLN A 413 -21.44 -5.61 14.08
C GLN A 413 -22.74 -6.33 14.49
N ARG A 414 -23.14 -6.35 15.78
CA ARG A 414 -24.37 -7.04 16.20
C ARG A 414 -25.63 -6.33 15.67
N PRO A 415 -26.48 -6.99 14.86
CA PRO A 415 -27.65 -6.37 14.24
C PRO A 415 -28.83 -6.34 15.23
N TYR A 416 -28.80 -5.44 16.22
CA TYR A 416 -29.81 -5.38 17.29
C TYR A 416 -30.65 -4.09 17.31
N TRP A 417 -30.63 -3.32 16.22
CA TRP A 417 -31.21 -1.97 16.16
C TRP A 417 -32.74 -1.93 15.96
N ARG A 418 -33.44 -3.08 16.00
CA ARG A 418 -34.90 -3.17 15.79
C ARG A 418 -35.69 -4.05 16.77
N SER A 419 -35.07 -4.71 17.76
CA SER A 419 -35.76 -5.80 18.48
C SER A 419 -35.50 -6.00 19.99
N LEU A 420 -34.66 -5.22 20.69
CA LEU A 420 -34.61 -5.28 22.18
C LEU A 420 -35.30 -4.07 22.86
N PRO A 421 -35.91 -4.29 24.05
CA PRO A 421 -36.46 -3.21 24.88
C PRO A 421 -35.43 -2.12 25.22
N SER A 422 -35.92 -0.89 25.38
CA SER A 422 -35.13 0.32 25.68
C SER A 422 -34.14 0.15 26.83
N HIS A 423 -34.52 -0.55 27.91
CA HIS A 423 -33.64 -0.85 29.05
C HIS A 423 -32.34 -1.54 28.64
N ASN A 424 -32.40 -2.52 27.73
CA ASN A 424 -31.22 -3.29 27.34
C ASN A 424 -30.33 -2.54 26.33
N GLN A 425 -30.87 -1.49 25.69
CA GLN A 425 -30.12 -0.62 24.79
C GLN A 425 -29.11 0.25 25.55
N SER A 426 -29.45 0.75 26.74
CA SER A 426 -28.53 1.53 27.59
C SER A 426 -27.36 0.67 28.09
N ILE A 427 -27.63 -0.56 28.55
CA ILE A 427 -26.59 -1.54 28.95
C ILE A 427 -25.60 -1.81 27.81
N PHE A 428 -26.09 -1.89 26.57
CA PHE A 428 -25.24 -2.11 25.39
C PHE A 428 -24.42 -0.88 25.00
N GLN A 429 -24.98 0.33 25.12
CA GLN A 429 -24.23 1.58 24.96
C GLN A 429 -23.14 1.71 26.02
N ASN A 430 -23.46 1.41 27.29
CA ASN A 430 -22.50 1.39 28.40
C ASN A 430 -21.36 0.40 28.15
N LYS A 431 -21.63 -0.80 27.59
CA LYS A 431 -20.59 -1.75 27.20
C LYS A 431 -19.69 -1.21 26.08
N LYS A 432 -20.25 -0.55 25.06
CA LYS A 432 -19.44 0.11 24.00
C LYS A 432 -18.58 1.24 24.55
N MET A 433 -19.14 2.07 25.44
CA MET A 433 -18.45 3.15 26.11
C MET A 433 -17.31 2.63 27.00
N LEU A 434 -17.55 1.61 27.81
CA LEU A 434 -16.52 1.01 28.69
C LEU A 434 -15.35 0.45 27.89
N VAL A 435 -15.60 -0.26 26.78
CA VAL A 435 -14.54 -0.80 25.91
C VAL A 435 -13.74 0.32 25.25
N ALA A 436 -14.41 1.40 24.83
CA ALA A 436 -13.73 2.58 24.29
C ALA A 436 -12.88 3.29 25.35
N ILE A 437 -13.41 3.52 26.56
CA ILE A 437 -12.68 4.09 27.69
C ILE A 437 -11.45 3.23 28.03
N ALA A 438 -11.60 1.90 28.12
CA ALA A 438 -10.50 0.98 28.36
C ALA A 438 -9.42 1.06 27.26
N PHE A 439 -9.83 1.22 25.99
CA PHE A 439 -8.91 1.44 24.87
C PHE A 439 -8.16 2.78 24.97
N TYR A 440 -8.85 3.89 25.30
CA TYR A 440 -8.23 5.20 25.47
C TYR A 440 -7.27 5.23 26.66
N ILE A 441 -7.67 4.68 27.80
CA ILE A 441 -6.82 4.56 29.00
C ILE A 441 -5.60 3.70 28.68
N LEU A 442 -5.76 2.53 28.06
CA LEU A 442 -4.62 1.67 27.71
C LEU A 442 -3.67 2.35 26.70
N THR A 443 -4.20 3.08 25.72
CA THR A 443 -3.40 3.91 24.79
C THR A 443 -2.58 4.96 25.56
N ALA A 444 -3.23 5.73 26.44
CA ALA A 444 -2.55 6.74 27.26
C ALA A 444 -1.50 6.12 28.18
N THR A 445 -1.80 4.96 28.80
CA THR A 445 -0.85 4.22 29.65
C THR A 445 0.38 3.77 28.86
N ILE A 446 0.22 3.23 27.66
CA ILE A 446 1.36 2.84 26.80
C ILE A 446 2.20 4.07 26.43
N VAL A 447 1.56 5.19 26.08
CA VAL A 447 2.28 6.44 25.74
C VAL A 447 3.07 6.96 26.95
N LEU A 448 2.44 7.05 28.13
CA LEU A 448 3.03 7.68 29.32
C LEU A 448 4.04 6.80 30.07
N PHE A 449 3.83 5.47 30.10
CA PHE A 449 4.62 4.53 30.92
C PHE A 449 5.52 3.59 30.11
N VAL A 450 5.40 3.55 28.77
CA VAL A 450 6.29 2.74 27.91
C VAL A 450 7.03 3.63 26.92
N ILE A 451 6.31 4.37 26.06
CA ILE A 451 6.95 5.14 24.97
C ILE A 451 7.72 6.34 25.51
N ALA A 452 7.10 7.17 26.37
CA ALA A 452 7.75 8.37 26.88
C ALA A 452 8.98 8.11 27.76
N PRO A 453 9.01 7.09 28.65
CA PRO A 453 10.23 6.72 29.38
C PRO A 453 11.36 6.23 28.48
N ILE A 454 11.06 5.44 27.43
CA ILE A 454 12.07 5.01 26.45
C ILE A 454 12.62 6.21 25.66
N CYS A 455 11.76 7.16 25.27
CA CYS A 455 12.25 8.39 24.65
C CYS A 455 13.19 9.14 25.60
N LYS A 456 12.78 9.33 26.86
CA LYS A 456 13.59 10.01 27.88
C LYS A 456 14.93 9.33 28.15
N SER A 457 15.01 7.99 28.16
CA SER A 457 16.29 7.29 28.33
C SER A 457 17.21 7.42 27.13
N VAL A 458 16.68 7.56 25.91
CA VAL A 458 17.46 7.79 24.69
C VAL A 458 17.93 9.25 24.57
N THR A 459 17.06 10.21 24.89
CA THR A 459 17.30 11.63 24.61
C THR A 459 17.73 12.44 25.84
N GLY A 460 17.79 11.83 27.02
CA GLY A 460 18.04 12.48 28.32
C GLY A 460 16.87 13.34 28.85
N GLU A 461 16.10 13.93 27.94
CA GLU A 461 15.05 14.91 28.24
C GLU A 461 13.63 14.33 28.21
N ASN A 462 12.68 14.99 28.90
CA ASN A 462 11.28 14.59 28.83
C ASN A 462 10.70 14.93 27.45
N PRO A 463 10.13 13.95 26.70
CA PRO A 463 9.72 14.17 25.32
C PRO A 463 8.58 15.19 25.15
N PHE A 464 7.70 15.33 26.16
CA PHE A 464 6.63 16.32 26.12
C PHE A 464 7.16 17.73 26.36
N MET A 465 8.03 17.91 27.36
CA MET A 465 8.68 19.19 27.64
C MET A 465 9.54 19.63 26.46
N TRP A 466 10.41 18.75 25.95
CA TRP A 466 11.21 19.03 24.76
C TRP A 466 10.35 19.42 23.56
N THR A 467 9.19 18.78 23.35
CA THR A 467 8.29 19.14 22.23
C THR A 467 7.68 20.54 22.39
N LEU A 468 7.35 20.94 23.63
CA LEU A 468 6.87 22.29 23.92
C LEU A 468 7.99 23.32 23.77
N ASP A 469 9.16 23.06 24.35
CA ASP A 469 10.33 23.94 24.25
C ASP A 469 10.77 24.10 22.78
N PHE A 470 10.82 23.00 22.01
CA PHE A 470 11.07 23.01 20.57
C PHE A 470 10.03 23.82 19.79
N LEU A 471 8.78 23.88 20.22
CA LEU A 471 7.74 24.72 19.61
C LEU A 471 7.91 26.20 19.95
N TYR A 472 8.14 26.54 21.22
CA TYR A 472 8.21 27.94 21.70
C TYR A 472 9.56 28.62 21.45
N MET A 473 10.65 27.86 21.27
CA MET A 473 12.00 28.38 21.01
C MET A 473 12.14 29.11 19.66
N SER A 474 11.22 28.92 18.71
CA SER A 474 11.22 29.64 17.42
C SER A 474 9.85 30.28 17.14
N PRO A 475 9.76 31.62 17.05
CA PRO A 475 8.54 32.30 16.63
C PRO A 475 8.02 31.82 15.28
N SER A 476 8.92 31.44 14.36
CA SER A 476 8.56 30.90 13.03
C SER A 476 7.73 29.62 13.13
N ARG A 477 7.97 28.76 14.13
CA ARG A 477 7.18 27.53 14.36
C ARG A 477 5.78 27.87 14.85
N MET A 478 5.67 28.83 15.77
CA MET A 478 4.38 29.33 16.26
C MET A 478 3.55 30.00 15.14
N PHE A 479 4.18 30.84 14.31
CA PHE A 479 3.52 31.43 13.14
C PHE A 479 3.11 30.36 12.12
N LEU A 480 3.91 29.31 11.92
CA LEU A 480 3.56 28.21 11.02
C LEU A 480 2.38 27.38 11.58
N CYS A 481 2.32 27.15 12.89
CA CYS A 481 1.14 26.57 13.54
C CYS A 481 -0.12 27.42 13.31
N LEU A 482 -0.05 28.73 13.57
CA LEU A 482 -1.17 29.65 13.34
C LEU A 482 -1.61 29.64 11.87
N TYR A 483 -0.65 29.69 10.94
CA TYR A 483 -0.89 29.59 9.51
C TYR A 483 -1.58 28.28 9.12
N TRP A 484 -1.12 27.14 9.63
CA TRP A 484 -1.77 25.84 9.38
C TRP A 484 -3.18 25.78 9.98
N SER A 485 -3.40 26.28 11.20
CA SER A 485 -4.74 26.37 11.80
C SER A 485 -5.68 27.23 10.96
N LEU A 486 -5.25 28.42 10.53
CA LEU A 486 -6.03 29.28 9.64
C LEU A 486 -6.29 28.63 8.28
N THR A 487 -5.30 27.91 7.72
CA THR A 487 -5.46 27.20 6.45
C THR A 487 -6.48 26.06 6.57
N VAL A 488 -6.43 25.28 7.65
CA VAL A 488 -7.42 24.22 7.91
C VAL A 488 -8.81 24.82 8.13
N ILE A 489 -8.94 25.85 8.98
CA ILE A 489 -10.23 26.53 9.23
C ILE A 489 -10.81 27.08 7.92
N THR A 490 -10.02 27.79 7.11
CA THR A 490 -10.48 28.33 5.82
C THR A 490 -10.89 27.23 4.85
N THR A 491 -10.18 26.09 4.78
CA THR A 491 -10.64 24.96 3.94
C THR A 491 -11.92 24.30 4.45
N VAL A 492 -12.14 24.21 5.77
CA VAL A 492 -13.40 23.71 6.35
C VAL A 492 -14.55 24.68 6.06
N VAL A 493 -14.31 25.99 6.21
CA VAL A 493 -15.30 27.02 5.87
C VAL A 493 -15.63 27.00 4.37
N ILE A 494 -14.62 26.91 3.50
CA ILE A 494 -14.84 26.75 2.04
C ILE A 494 -15.60 25.45 1.74
N TRP A 495 -15.30 24.35 2.43
CA TRP A 495 -16.01 23.09 2.24
C TRP A 495 -17.51 23.25 2.56
N VAL A 496 -17.85 23.75 3.74
CA VAL A 496 -19.24 23.97 4.17
C VAL A 496 -19.95 25.00 3.27
N LEU A 497 -19.29 26.12 2.92
CA LEU A 497 -19.91 27.19 2.13
C LEU A 497 -19.99 26.91 0.62
N VAL A 498 -19.23 25.97 0.06
CA VAL A 498 -19.16 25.74 -1.40
C VAL A 498 -19.62 24.34 -1.81
N LEU A 499 -19.46 23.32 -0.97
CA LEU A 499 -19.74 21.93 -1.33
C LEU A 499 -21.09 21.42 -0.81
N ASP A 500 -21.63 21.98 0.27
CA ASP A 500 -23.04 21.75 0.67
C ASP A 500 -24.03 22.45 -0.31
N PHE A 501 -23.54 23.42 -1.09
CA PHE A 501 -24.29 24.10 -2.15
C PHE A 501 -24.28 23.38 -3.52
N VAL A 502 -23.62 22.22 -3.65
CA VAL A 502 -23.82 21.38 -4.85
C VAL A 502 -25.17 20.69 -4.68
N PRO A 503 -26.21 21.03 -5.47
CA PRO A 503 -27.51 20.41 -5.29
C PRO A 503 -27.38 18.92 -5.57
N GLN A 504 -27.88 18.07 -4.68
CA GLN A 504 -28.25 16.73 -5.11
C GLN A 504 -29.25 16.90 -6.25
N SER A 505 -28.97 16.28 -7.40
CA SER A 505 -29.81 16.40 -8.59
C SER A 505 -31.27 16.14 -8.20
N PRO A 506 -32.23 17.01 -8.57
CA PRO A 506 -33.63 16.82 -8.22
C PRO A 506 -34.08 15.42 -8.58
N ASN A 507 -34.83 14.81 -7.68
CA ASN A 507 -35.18 13.39 -7.69
C ASN A 507 -36.32 13.07 -8.69
N ASN A 508 -36.21 13.63 -9.91
CA ASN A 508 -37.16 13.44 -10.99
C ASN A 508 -36.72 12.24 -11.83
N GLY A 509 -37.55 11.20 -11.85
CA GLY A 509 -37.24 9.86 -12.37
C GLY A 509 -37.26 9.75 -13.90
N ASP A 510 -36.51 10.59 -14.61
CA ASP A 510 -36.36 10.46 -16.06
C ASP A 510 -35.32 9.40 -16.42
N LEU A 511 -35.73 8.45 -17.25
CA LEU A 511 -35.00 7.21 -17.56
C LEU A 511 -33.77 7.40 -18.46
N TYR A 512 -33.19 8.60 -18.49
CA TYR A 512 -32.08 8.97 -19.35
C TYR A 512 -30.85 9.42 -18.53
N SER A 513 -29.76 8.66 -18.68
CA SER A 513 -28.37 9.08 -18.42
C SER A 513 -27.64 8.62 -17.14
N ASN A 514 -27.76 7.33 -16.79
CA ASN A 514 -26.84 6.63 -15.88
C ASN A 514 -25.34 6.94 -16.20
N ASN A 515 -25.00 7.02 -17.50
CA ASN A 515 -23.65 7.32 -17.96
C ASN A 515 -23.18 8.77 -17.71
N ALA A 516 -24.06 9.77 -17.66
CA ALA A 516 -23.67 11.13 -17.27
C ALA A 516 -23.53 11.24 -15.75
N GLU A 517 -24.43 10.61 -14.98
CA GLU A 517 -24.37 10.56 -13.52
C GLU A 517 -23.04 9.94 -13.04
N GLY A 518 -22.65 8.78 -13.57
CA GLY A 518 -21.37 8.14 -13.24
C GLY A 518 -20.14 8.98 -13.63
N LYS A 519 -20.21 9.74 -14.72
CA LYS A 519 -19.15 10.70 -15.13
C LYS A 519 -19.12 11.92 -14.22
N ALA A 520 -20.27 12.44 -13.81
CA ALA A 520 -20.38 13.59 -12.89
C ALA A 520 -19.81 13.23 -11.50
N LEU A 521 -20.18 12.07 -10.97
CA LEU A 521 -19.73 11.60 -9.65
C LEU A 521 -18.22 11.31 -9.62
N THR A 522 -17.69 10.62 -10.63
CA THR A 522 -16.24 10.41 -10.76
C THR A 522 -15.49 11.72 -10.99
N SER A 523 -16.08 12.70 -11.66
CA SER A 523 -15.52 14.06 -11.77
C SER A 523 -15.50 14.79 -10.42
N ALA A 524 -16.57 14.72 -9.63
CA ALA A 524 -16.66 15.33 -8.30
C ALA A 524 -15.61 14.77 -7.32
N LEU A 525 -15.43 13.44 -7.27
CA LEU A 525 -14.36 12.81 -6.47
C LEU A 525 -12.97 13.27 -6.89
N ASN A 526 -12.72 13.42 -8.19
CA ASN A 526 -11.46 13.96 -8.70
C ASN A 526 -11.25 15.43 -8.25
N LYS A 527 -12.28 16.28 -8.30
CA LYS A 527 -12.20 17.66 -7.80
C LYS A 527 -11.84 17.70 -6.31
N LYS A 528 -12.54 16.91 -5.48
CA LYS A 528 -12.27 16.75 -4.04
C LYS A 528 -10.83 16.29 -3.76
N ARG A 529 -10.34 15.27 -4.48
CA ARG A 529 -8.93 14.84 -4.39
C ARG A 529 -7.96 15.97 -4.72
N LYS A 530 -8.21 16.76 -5.77
CA LYS A 530 -7.34 17.88 -6.15
C LYS A 530 -7.37 19.05 -5.17
N LEU A 531 -8.47 19.28 -4.46
CA LEU A 531 -8.51 20.21 -3.32
C LEU A 531 -7.47 19.82 -2.26
N PHE A 532 -7.40 18.56 -1.86
CA PHE A 532 -6.39 18.09 -0.89
C PHE A 532 -4.95 18.15 -1.41
N HIS A 533 -4.74 17.96 -2.72
CA HIS A 533 -3.39 18.10 -3.30
C HIS A 533 -2.95 19.57 -3.34
N ALA A 534 -3.87 20.51 -3.61
CA ALA A 534 -3.61 21.95 -3.48
C ALA A 534 -3.38 22.36 -2.01
N LEU A 535 -4.18 21.84 -1.08
CA LEU A 535 -3.99 22.05 0.36
C LEU A 535 -2.62 21.56 0.84
N ALA A 536 -2.17 20.39 0.38
CA ALA A 536 -0.83 19.88 0.68
C ALA A 536 0.29 20.81 0.19
N VAL A 537 0.13 21.45 -0.98
CA VAL A 537 1.08 22.49 -1.44
C VAL A 537 1.08 23.69 -0.49
N ILE A 538 -0.11 24.23 -0.20
CA ILE A 538 -0.28 25.42 0.65
C ILE A 538 0.29 25.19 2.06
N MET A 539 0.03 24.03 2.66
CA MET A 539 0.54 23.71 4.00
C MET A 539 2.04 23.36 4.01
N PHE A 540 2.51 22.52 3.10
CA PHE A 540 3.83 21.90 3.23
C PHE A 540 4.96 22.70 2.58
N VAL A 541 4.70 23.49 1.52
CA VAL A 541 5.77 24.31 0.91
C VAL A 541 6.36 25.31 1.91
N PRO A 542 5.58 26.13 2.65
CA PRO A 542 6.12 27.02 3.68
C PRO A 542 6.87 26.25 4.77
N GLY A 543 6.37 25.08 5.19
CA GLY A 543 7.04 24.26 6.21
C GLY A 543 8.41 23.73 5.78
N VAL A 544 8.60 23.34 4.51
CA VAL A 544 9.92 22.94 3.99
C VAL A 544 10.87 24.13 3.88
N LEU A 545 10.36 25.31 3.56
CA LEU A 545 11.15 26.52 3.32
C LEU A 545 11.62 27.20 4.62
N PHE A 546 10.74 27.34 5.62
CA PHE A 546 11.03 28.09 6.85
C PHE A 546 11.50 27.20 8.01
N GLU A 547 10.84 26.06 8.27
CA GLU A 547 11.04 25.26 9.50
C GLU A 547 11.00 23.76 9.21
N LYS A 548 11.91 23.30 8.33
CA LYS A 548 11.95 21.92 7.83
C LYS A 548 11.96 20.86 8.95
N SER A 549 12.74 21.07 10.01
CA SER A 549 12.83 20.13 11.13
C SER A 549 11.50 20.00 11.88
N PHE A 550 10.77 21.10 12.06
CA PHE A 550 9.45 21.08 12.67
C PHE A 550 8.42 20.40 11.75
N LEU A 551 8.49 20.61 10.43
CA LEU A 551 7.65 19.88 9.47
C LEU A 551 7.93 18.36 9.47
N GLN A 552 9.19 17.92 9.63
CA GLN A 552 9.52 16.49 9.79
C GLN A 552 8.79 15.86 10.98
N LEU A 553 8.78 16.54 12.14
CA LEU A 553 8.06 16.11 13.33
C LEU A 553 6.55 16.12 13.11
N ALA A 554 6.02 17.20 12.54
CA ALA A 554 4.60 17.36 12.24
C ALA A 554 4.07 16.28 11.28
N PHE A 555 4.87 15.85 10.29
CA PHE A 555 4.55 14.69 9.45
C PHE A 555 4.50 13.38 10.25
N GLY A 556 5.39 13.18 11.23
CA GLY A 556 5.36 12.02 12.13
C GLY A 556 4.08 11.98 12.97
N VAL A 557 3.71 13.14 13.54
CA VAL A 557 2.46 13.33 14.29
C VAL A 557 1.24 13.08 13.39
N ALA A 558 1.23 13.64 12.18
CA ALA A 558 0.13 13.46 11.23
C ALA A 558 -0.03 11.99 10.79
N LEU A 559 1.07 11.27 10.53
CA LEU A 559 1.02 9.86 10.16
C LEU A 559 0.51 8.99 11.31
N SER A 560 1.01 9.22 12.53
CA SER A 560 0.54 8.56 13.75
C SER A 560 -0.95 8.82 13.99
N GLY A 561 -1.39 10.08 13.84
CA GLY A 561 -2.79 10.49 13.92
C GLY A 561 -3.67 9.84 12.85
N PHE A 562 -3.22 9.74 11.60
CA PHE A 562 -3.98 9.07 10.53
C PHE A 562 -4.15 7.57 10.82
N ILE A 563 -3.10 6.90 11.30
CA ILE A 563 -3.18 5.49 11.73
C ILE A 563 -4.15 5.33 12.90
N TYR A 564 -4.11 6.23 13.88
CA TYR A 564 -4.99 6.21 15.04
C TYR A 564 -6.47 6.42 14.67
N LEU A 565 -6.77 7.45 13.88
CA LEU A 565 -8.12 7.72 13.36
C LEU A 565 -8.65 6.52 12.55
N GLU A 566 -7.78 5.83 11.83
CA GLU A 566 -8.14 4.64 11.08
C GLU A 566 -8.47 3.44 11.98
N TYR A 567 -7.80 3.29 13.14
CA TYR A 567 -8.21 2.32 14.16
C TYR A 567 -9.60 2.66 14.71
N LEU A 568 -9.86 3.93 15.04
CA LEU A 568 -11.17 4.37 15.54
C LEU A 568 -12.29 4.10 14.52
N ARG A 569 -12.05 4.40 13.23
CA ARG A 569 -12.97 4.15 12.13
C ARG A 569 -13.22 2.66 11.93
N TYR A 570 -12.16 1.87 11.70
CA TYR A 570 -12.26 0.47 11.31
C TYR A 570 -12.89 -0.39 12.42
N PHE A 571 -12.44 -0.21 13.66
CA PHE A 571 -12.96 -0.94 14.83
C PHE A 571 -14.21 -0.28 15.45
N ALA A 572 -14.75 0.77 14.82
CA ALA A 572 -15.96 1.50 15.19
C ALA A 572 -15.99 1.93 16.66
N VAL A 573 -14.86 2.47 17.15
CA VAL A 573 -14.66 2.86 18.55
C VAL A 573 -15.50 4.10 18.87
N TRP A 574 -16.22 4.07 19.98
CA TRP A 574 -17.09 5.17 20.41
C TRP A 574 -16.27 6.36 20.97
N PRO A 575 -16.68 7.62 20.78
CA PRO A 575 -17.83 8.09 20.00
C PRO A 575 -17.55 8.27 18.50
N TRP A 576 -16.27 8.42 18.12
CA TRP A 576 -15.89 8.97 16.82
C TRP A 576 -16.00 8.02 15.62
N GLY A 577 -15.94 6.70 15.83
CA GLY A 577 -15.82 5.72 14.75
C GLY A 577 -16.94 5.78 13.71
N LYS A 578 -18.19 6.09 14.11
CA LYS A 578 -19.30 6.30 13.18
C LYS A 578 -19.10 7.57 12.33
N SER A 579 -18.80 8.70 12.97
CA SER A 579 -18.64 9.98 12.29
C SER A 579 -17.46 9.96 11.31
N LEU A 580 -16.34 9.36 11.72
CA LEU A 580 -15.17 9.14 10.86
C LEU A 580 -15.51 8.25 9.66
N HIS A 581 -16.29 7.19 9.85
CA HIS A 581 -16.70 6.31 8.75
C HIS A 581 -17.60 7.02 7.75
N VAL A 582 -18.60 7.79 8.21
CA VAL A 582 -19.47 8.59 7.34
C VAL A 582 -18.67 9.62 6.54
N PHE A 583 -17.84 10.43 7.21
CA PHE A 583 -16.99 11.44 6.57
C PHE A 583 -16.04 10.82 5.52
N LEU A 584 -15.33 9.74 5.87
CA LEU A 584 -14.33 9.16 4.96
C LEU A 584 -14.94 8.37 3.79
N THR A 585 -16.19 7.90 3.91
CA THR A 585 -16.90 7.18 2.82
C THR A 585 -17.16 8.06 1.60
N GLU A 586 -17.24 9.39 1.80
CA GLU A 586 -17.35 10.36 0.72
C GLU A 586 -16.11 10.38 -0.21
N PHE A 587 -14.94 9.98 0.31
CA PHE A 587 -13.66 10.04 -0.39
C PHE A 587 -13.17 8.69 -0.95
N ILE A 588 -13.92 7.60 -0.73
CA ILE A 588 -13.57 6.25 -1.20
C ILE A 588 -13.58 6.17 -2.74
N ASP A 589 -12.47 5.68 -3.29
CA ASP A 589 -12.27 5.33 -4.70
C ASP A 589 -11.92 3.84 -4.82
N ASN A 590 -11.76 3.33 -6.04
CA ASN A 590 -11.34 1.97 -6.39
C ASN A 590 -10.01 1.53 -5.75
N ARG A 591 -9.24 2.47 -5.17
CA ARG A 591 -8.00 2.19 -4.42
C ARG A 591 -8.25 1.83 -2.95
N ASP A 592 -9.38 2.25 -2.40
CA ASP A 592 -9.78 2.14 -1.00
C ASP A 592 -10.86 1.04 -0.81
N LEU A 593 -10.80 0.00 -1.65
CA LEU A 593 -11.71 -1.17 -1.67
C LEU A 593 -11.40 -2.23 -0.59
N GLY A 594 -10.29 -2.07 0.12
CA GLY A 594 -9.92 -2.91 1.24
C GLY A 594 -10.39 -2.33 2.57
N PRO A 595 -10.11 -3.01 3.70
CA PRO A 595 -10.56 -2.59 5.02
C PRO A 595 -9.99 -1.23 5.45
N VAL A 596 -8.85 -0.81 4.90
CA VAL A 596 -8.16 0.46 5.20
C VAL A 596 -8.27 1.47 4.04
N ILE A 597 -8.55 2.73 4.39
CA ILE A 597 -8.60 3.87 3.47
C ILE A 597 -7.20 4.47 3.36
N LEU A 598 -6.58 4.28 2.18
CA LEU A 598 -5.18 4.62 1.93
C LEU A 598 -4.99 5.96 1.25
N SER A 599 -5.97 6.47 0.51
CA SER A 599 -5.83 7.70 -0.32
C SER A 599 -5.19 8.88 0.42
N HIS A 600 -5.55 9.15 1.67
CA HIS A 600 -4.99 10.24 2.47
C HIS A 600 -3.60 9.92 3.04
N ILE A 601 -3.37 8.68 3.47
CA ILE A 601 -2.07 8.20 3.96
C ILE A 601 -1.04 8.24 2.83
N TYR A 602 -1.41 7.85 1.61
CA TYR A 602 -0.54 7.90 0.43
C TYR A 602 -0.15 9.33 0.04
N LEU A 603 -1.08 10.30 0.12
CA LEU A 603 -0.76 11.71 -0.12
C LEU A 603 0.23 12.23 0.95
N LEU A 604 -0.01 11.91 2.22
CA LEU A 604 0.88 12.29 3.32
C LEU A 604 2.28 11.69 3.16
N LEU A 605 2.39 10.36 2.98
CA LEU A 605 3.66 9.66 2.80
C LEU A 605 4.43 10.13 1.56
N GLY A 606 3.73 10.43 0.47
CA GLY A 606 4.33 10.95 -0.76
C GLY A 606 4.89 12.36 -0.61
N CYS A 607 4.31 13.21 0.24
CA CYS A 607 4.87 14.51 0.60
C CYS A 607 5.95 14.43 1.68
N ALA A 608 5.79 13.54 2.67
CA ALA A 608 6.67 13.44 3.83
C ALA A 608 8.00 12.71 3.54
N SER A 609 7.98 11.67 2.69
CA SER A 609 9.16 10.82 2.47
C SER A 609 10.41 11.57 1.97
N PRO A 610 10.37 12.53 1.02
CA PRO A 610 11.56 13.27 0.61
C PRO A 610 12.07 14.23 1.70
N VAL A 611 11.16 14.67 2.59
CA VAL A 611 11.47 15.56 3.72
C VAL A 611 12.13 14.78 4.85
N TRP A 612 11.63 13.59 5.21
CA TRP A 612 12.28 12.66 6.15
C TRP A 612 13.61 12.12 5.66
N LEU A 613 13.75 11.88 4.35
CA LEU A 613 15.05 11.53 3.75
C LEU A 613 16.10 12.64 3.97
N GLY A 614 15.74 13.87 4.36
CA GLY A 614 16.70 14.81 4.94
C GLY A 614 17.77 15.32 3.96
N SER A 615 17.44 15.54 2.68
CA SER A 615 18.40 16.17 1.76
C SER A 615 18.68 17.63 2.15
N SER A 616 19.92 18.09 1.96
CA SER A 616 20.28 19.52 2.04
C SER A 616 19.75 20.34 0.85
N ASN A 617 19.33 19.69 -0.24
CA ASN A 617 18.73 20.33 -1.39
C ASN A 617 17.22 20.59 -1.13
N VAL A 618 16.80 21.84 -1.26
CA VAL A 618 15.40 22.28 -1.07
C VAL A 618 14.47 21.62 -2.09
N LEU A 619 14.85 21.53 -3.37
CA LEU A 619 14.03 20.86 -4.39
C LEU A 619 13.91 19.36 -4.16
N ALA A 620 14.97 18.70 -3.68
CA ALA A 620 14.89 17.29 -3.29
C ALA A 620 13.87 17.10 -2.15
N SER A 621 13.84 18.02 -1.17
CA SER A 621 12.87 18.02 -0.07
C SER A 621 11.43 18.32 -0.54
N LEU A 622 11.27 19.25 -1.50
CA LEU A 622 9.98 19.61 -2.09
C LEU A 622 9.45 18.61 -3.13
N SER A 623 10.30 17.70 -3.63
CA SER A 623 10.02 16.84 -4.80
C SER A 623 8.66 16.10 -4.74
N GLY A 624 8.29 15.58 -3.57
CA GLY A 624 7.00 14.92 -3.35
C GLY A 624 5.80 15.87 -3.45
N VAL A 625 5.91 17.07 -2.86
CA VAL A 625 4.88 18.12 -2.92
C VAL A 625 4.77 18.69 -4.34
N LEU A 626 5.89 18.85 -5.05
CA LEU A 626 5.92 19.30 -6.45
C LEU A 626 5.27 18.26 -7.38
N SER A 627 5.67 16.99 -7.25
CA SER A 627 5.19 15.85 -8.04
C SER A 627 3.67 15.62 -7.85
N LEU A 628 3.20 15.53 -6.61
CA LEU A 628 1.79 15.25 -6.32
C LEU A 628 0.92 16.50 -6.43
N GLY A 629 1.37 17.62 -5.85
CA GLY A 629 0.63 18.87 -5.79
C GLY A 629 0.44 19.51 -7.16
N PHE A 630 1.53 19.82 -7.86
CA PHE A 630 1.50 20.49 -9.17
C PHE A 630 1.47 19.48 -10.31
N GLY A 631 2.38 18.50 -10.32
CA GLY A 631 2.56 17.55 -11.42
C GLY A 631 1.31 16.71 -11.70
N ASP A 632 0.85 15.91 -10.74
CA ASP A 632 -0.33 15.04 -10.90
C ASP A 632 -1.62 15.87 -11.11
N ALA A 633 -1.70 17.10 -10.59
CA ALA A 633 -2.81 18.01 -10.88
C ALA A 633 -2.81 18.45 -12.36
N ALA A 634 -1.71 18.99 -12.86
CA ALA A 634 -1.55 19.40 -14.25
C ALA A 634 -1.77 18.22 -15.20
N ALA A 635 -1.18 17.06 -14.91
CA ALA A 635 -1.33 15.83 -15.69
C ALA A 635 -2.80 15.39 -15.80
N SER A 636 -3.56 15.46 -14.71
CA SER A 636 -4.98 15.07 -14.71
C SER A 636 -5.87 16.09 -15.42
N ILE A 637 -5.60 17.39 -15.24
CA ILE A 637 -6.41 18.46 -15.84
C ILE A 637 -6.17 18.55 -17.36
N ILE A 638 -4.90 18.70 -17.76
CA ILE A 638 -4.51 18.83 -19.17
C ILE A 638 -4.69 17.49 -19.88
N GLY A 639 -4.31 16.37 -19.26
CA GLY A 639 -4.46 15.05 -19.85
C GLY A 639 -5.92 14.64 -20.11
N LYS A 640 -6.89 15.12 -19.31
CA LYS A 640 -8.33 14.94 -19.57
C LYS A 640 -8.91 15.92 -20.57
N ARG A 641 -8.43 17.18 -20.60
CA ARG A 641 -8.99 18.25 -21.45
C ARG A 641 -8.42 18.28 -22.87
N PHE A 642 -7.14 17.94 -23.01
CA PHE A 642 -6.38 18.08 -24.26
C PHE A 642 -5.66 16.80 -24.70
N GLY A 643 -5.66 15.73 -23.88
CA GLY A 643 -4.92 14.51 -24.19
C GLY A 643 -5.53 13.71 -25.35
N ARG A 644 -4.80 13.65 -26.47
CA ARG A 644 -5.16 12.89 -27.68
C ARG A 644 -4.33 11.60 -27.76
N TYR A 645 -3.01 11.71 -27.58
CA TYR A 645 -2.09 10.58 -27.70
C TYR A 645 -1.96 9.85 -26.36
N ARG A 646 -2.23 8.54 -26.35
CA ARG A 646 -2.12 7.69 -25.14
C ARG A 646 -0.88 6.82 -25.21
N TRP A 647 -0.24 6.62 -24.06
CA TRP A 647 0.83 5.63 -23.94
C TRP A 647 0.23 4.22 -24.13
N PRO A 648 0.72 3.41 -25.10
CA PRO A 648 0.19 2.07 -25.42
C PRO A 648 -0.14 1.22 -24.20
N GLY A 649 -1.29 0.54 -24.20
CA GLY A 649 -1.72 -0.28 -23.07
C GLY A 649 -2.12 0.48 -21.79
N THR A 650 -2.10 1.82 -21.77
CA THR A 650 -2.51 2.62 -20.60
C THR A 650 -3.62 3.62 -20.91
N LYS A 651 -4.21 4.18 -19.85
CA LYS A 651 -5.14 5.31 -19.92
C LYS A 651 -4.44 6.69 -19.77
N LYS A 652 -3.11 6.72 -19.65
CA LYS A 652 -2.31 7.95 -19.48
C LYS A 652 -2.02 8.58 -20.85
N THR A 653 -2.04 9.90 -20.92
CA THR A 653 -1.81 10.67 -22.15
C THR A 653 -0.43 11.30 -22.18
N VAL A 654 0.16 11.41 -23.36
CA VAL A 654 1.50 12.01 -23.57
C VAL A 654 1.48 13.48 -23.22
N GLU A 655 0.40 14.19 -23.56
CA GLU A 655 0.17 15.59 -23.20
C GLU A 655 -0.01 15.77 -21.69
N GLY A 656 -0.60 14.77 -21.01
CA GLY A 656 -0.64 14.73 -19.55
C GLY A 656 0.74 14.55 -18.92
N THR A 657 1.61 13.72 -19.52
CA THR A 657 3.02 13.58 -19.10
C THR A 657 3.83 14.85 -19.37
N ALA A 658 3.65 15.50 -20.53
CA ALA A 658 4.30 16.78 -20.83
C ALA A 658 3.85 17.88 -19.85
N ALA A 659 2.55 17.95 -19.55
CA ALA A 659 1.99 18.85 -18.56
C ALA A 659 2.56 18.61 -17.15
N PHE A 660 2.73 17.35 -16.74
CA PHE A 660 3.40 17.00 -15.48
C PHE A 660 4.80 17.62 -15.41
N ILE A 661 5.62 17.38 -16.44
CA ILE A 661 7.01 17.84 -16.52
C ILE A 661 7.05 19.36 -16.46
N ILE A 662 6.32 20.05 -17.34
CA ILE A 662 6.28 21.52 -17.40
C ILE A 662 5.83 22.11 -16.06
N ALA A 663 4.78 21.56 -15.44
CA ALA A 663 4.29 22.05 -14.15
C ALA A 663 5.33 21.89 -13.04
N VAL A 664 5.99 20.74 -12.93
CA VAL A 664 7.03 20.49 -11.91
C VAL A 664 8.24 21.40 -12.12
N PHE A 665 8.75 21.56 -13.35
CA PHE A 665 9.87 22.45 -13.62
C PHE A 665 9.52 23.92 -13.36
N PHE A 666 8.35 24.38 -13.83
CA PHE A 666 7.90 25.76 -13.63
C PHE A 666 7.65 26.08 -12.16
N SER A 667 6.97 25.21 -11.41
CA SER A 667 6.75 25.43 -9.97
C SER A 667 8.05 25.34 -9.17
N SER A 668 8.98 24.46 -9.55
CA SER A 668 10.33 24.39 -8.94
C SER A 668 11.09 25.69 -9.12
N TRP A 669 11.11 26.22 -10.35
CA TRP A 669 11.73 27.51 -10.66
C TRP A 669 11.08 28.65 -9.87
N LEU A 670 9.75 28.78 -9.95
CA LEU A 670 9.01 29.85 -9.28
C LEU A 670 9.23 29.85 -7.76
N ILE A 671 9.11 28.68 -7.11
CA ILE A 671 9.27 28.56 -5.66
C ILE A 671 10.71 28.85 -5.24
N VAL A 672 11.72 28.31 -5.94
CA VAL A 672 13.13 28.53 -5.54
C VAL A 672 13.57 29.97 -5.76
N TYR A 673 13.25 30.58 -6.91
CA TYR A 673 13.67 31.96 -7.17
C TYR A 673 12.92 32.97 -6.28
N SER A 674 11.61 32.80 -6.05
CA SER A 674 10.88 33.65 -5.09
C SER A 674 11.39 33.48 -3.66
N SER A 675 11.71 32.25 -3.24
CA SER A 675 12.30 31.99 -1.91
C SER A 675 13.69 32.60 -1.76
N ALA A 676 14.52 32.58 -2.81
CA ALA A 676 15.83 33.22 -2.80
C ALA A 676 15.73 34.76 -2.75
N LEU A 677 14.75 35.36 -3.43
CA LEU A 677 14.45 36.80 -3.35
C LEU A 677 14.00 37.23 -1.95
N ILE A 678 13.31 36.35 -1.20
CA ILE A 678 12.91 36.56 0.20
C ILE A 678 14.09 36.30 1.17
N GLY A 679 15.23 35.79 0.69
CA GLY A 679 16.43 35.55 1.49
C GLY A 679 16.50 34.18 2.17
N ILE A 680 15.72 33.18 1.71
CA ILE A 680 15.70 31.84 2.32
C ILE A 680 16.99 31.07 1.98
N ASP A 681 17.88 30.88 2.96
CA ASP A 681 19.23 30.31 2.80
C ASP A 681 19.33 29.05 1.94
N GLY A 682 18.38 28.12 2.06
CA GLY A 682 18.37 26.89 1.27
C GLY A 682 18.13 27.14 -0.22
N ALA A 683 17.27 28.11 -0.54
CA ALA A 683 16.98 28.52 -1.91
C ALA A 683 18.09 29.41 -2.48
N SER A 684 18.58 30.37 -1.68
CA SER A 684 19.71 31.24 -2.05
C SER A 684 20.97 30.44 -2.37
N ARG A 685 21.32 29.43 -1.55
CA ARG A 685 22.42 28.50 -1.84
C ARG A 685 22.21 27.70 -3.12
N TYR A 686 20.98 27.25 -3.40
CA TYR A 686 20.67 26.56 -4.65
C TYR A 686 20.88 27.47 -5.87
N VAL A 687 20.32 28.68 -5.87
CA VAL A 687 20.47 29.65 -6.97
C VAL A 687 21.94 30.03 -7.17
N ALA A 688 22.68 30.30 -6.10
CA ALA A 688 24.11 30.60 -6.15
C ALA A 688 24.98 29.41 -6.60
N SER A 689 24.52 28.17 -6.44
CA SER A 689 25.18 26.98 -7.02
C SER A 689 24.90 26.84 -8.51
N ALA A 690 23.65 27.09 -8.95
CA ALA A 690 23.27 27.04 -10.36
C ALA A 690 23.97 28.13 -11.19
N GLY A 691 24.09 29.36 -10.67
CA GLY A 691 24.83 30.43 -11.34
C GLY A 691 26.32 30.13 -11.53
N ARG A 692 26.95 29.44 -10.58
CA ARG A 692 28.37 29.02 -10.68
C ARG A 692 28.60 27.94 -11.75
N VAL A 693 27.63 27.05 -11.99
CA VAL A 693 27.72 26.07 -13.09
C VAL A 693 27.65 26.78 -14.44
N LEU A 694 26.71 27.73 -14.61
CA LEU A 694 26.59 28.51 -15.83
C LEU A 694 27.85 29.33 -16.14
N GLY A 695 28.45 29.97 -15.13
CA GLY A 695 29.70 30.73 -15.24
C GLY A 695 30.98 29.90 -15.43
N HIS A 696 30.90 28.57 -15.40
CA HIS A 696 31.99 27.66 -15.82
C HIS A 696 31.75 27.04 -17.20
N THR A 697 30.60 27.32 -17.83
CA THR A 697 30.22 26.86 -19.18
C THR A 697 30.15 27.98 -20.21
N MET A 698 30.47 29.21 -19.79
CA MET A 698 30.79 30.38 -20.63
C MET A 698 32.27 30.70 -20.47
#